data_AF-A0A4S2FK40-F1
#
_entry.id   AF-A0A4S2FK40-F1
#
_cell.length_a   1.000
_cell.length_b   1.000
_cell.length_c   1.000
_cell.angle_alpha   90.00
_cell.angle_beta   90.00
_cell.angle_gamma   90.00
#
_symmetry.space_group_name_H-M   'P 1'
#
loop_
_entity.id
_entity.type
_entity.pdbx_description
1 polymer ?
#
loop_
_entity_poly.entity_id
_entity_poly.type
_entity_poly.pdbx_seq_one_letter_code
_entity_poly.pdbx_strand_id
1 'polypeptide(L)'
;MIMKKRSFLLAGLAALFMASCSDNDLNQEDKIIEKDANLYMRVSIANPSGQLGRAAESGYEFGSEDEMAISKILFVFYDKDENYVGNTTMNSTDFIKTTPGSDGSQIDVVADLVIPVELKAGVGVPYYAMAYVNPTTSKTTSTDQVSSLETAKTLLRSWNEIIPKKQGGLNENGFTMSNSVYYAAEETNTPVSIAAVIPDGALFEEKKDAEKSETKLKIYVERLAAKVSVKQNANIRETNNTVADGNDTKVLKFVPLAWGVNNVEKTTFLIKNFRQGQNVSRNENTGVSSITALTNLNYGAANTGIQDKETDFSWDWNLPNHFRSFWACSPTYFTGGKYPATASDYKGNSSSYDLVYRSYDDFWNTTVTPAAVGKWGQSFGDDKCLYTLENTCWDEVLTNQAQRALSSVVVVGQYYVLSNESESIEGKTPETFYLRRTTDKNYYYSESDIQTKFITANTIIGKKEGSGDGARFVPSQKWTTDFEINHPGKEVTGTYNAPSRYVTLMLKAEQIGKGYWYQNENGQEIEITSQATLNAANARLYNTLAAQDLGGIIQFTNGMAYFNVPIKHERTGEASTDGNYAAALTGEYGVVRNHLYALTVTGIDGIGIGIRDPEDPIIVPVEEQTYYVYTQLNVLAWRLEKNNVVLKN
;
A
#
# COMPACT_ATOMS: atom_id res chain seq x y z
N MET A 1 -30.94 77.80 -22.11
CA MET A 1 -30.94 76.39 -21.67
C MET A 1 -31.38 75.55 -22.86
N ILE A 2 -30.73 74.41 -23.12
CA ILE A 2 -30.56 73.73 -24.43
C ILE A 2 -29.29 74.23 -25.15
N MET A 3 -28.28 73.36 -25.24
CA MET A 3 -27.33 73.39 -26.35
C MET A 3 -27.26 72.01 -27.00
N LYS A 4 -27.56 72.02 -28.29
CA LYS A 4 -27.54 70.92 -29.26
C LYS A 4 -26.17 70.89 -29.97
N LYS A 5 -25.68 69.66 -30.15
CA LYS A 5 -25.09 69.04 -31.36
C LYS A 5 -23.99 69.76 -32.18
N ARG A 6 -22.85 69.04 -32.21
CA ARG A 6 -22.08 68.45 -33.36
C ARG A 6 -21.17 69.34 -34.23
N SER A 7 -19.87 68.99 -34.27
CA SER A 7 -19.10 68.45 -35.42
C SER A 7 -17.62 68.27 -34.99
N PHE A 8 -17.09 67.04 -34.88
CA PHE A 8 -16.21 66.34 -35.85
C PHE A 8 -14.96 67.11 -36.33
N LEU A 9 -13.75 66.63 -35.93
CA LEU A 9 -12.64 66.23 -36.83
C LEU A 9 -11.35 65.83 -36.06
N LEU A 10 -10.65 64.81 -36.61
CA LEU A 10 -9.35 64.16 -36.26
C LEU A 10 -9.34 63.23 -35.03
N ALA A 11 -9.32 61.88 -35.12
CA ALA A 11 -8.61 60.92 -35.97
C ALA A 11 -7.09 60.86 -35.71
N GLY A 12 -6.59 59.71 -35.21
CA GLY A 12 -5.15 59.39 -35.18
C GLY A 12 -4.69 58.36 -34.13
N LEU A 13 -4.90 57.07 -34.43
CA LEU A 13 -4.10 55.88 -34.05
C LEU A 13 -3.63 55.63 -32.60
N ALA A 14 -4.18 54.57 -31.99
CA ALA A 14 -3.42 53.40 -31.56
C ALA A 14 -4.37 52.19 -31.53
N ALA A 15 -4.57 51.59 -32.70
CA ALA A 15 -5.13 50.25 -32.86
C ALA A 15 -3.96 49.30 -33.20
N LEU A 16 -4.20 48.00 -32.95
CA LEU A 16 -3.49 46.83 -33.50
C LEU A 16 -2.33 46.27 -32.67
N PHE A 17 -2.65 45.32 -31.80
CA PHE A 17 -2.14 43.95 -31.91
C PHE A 17 -3.29 43.02 -31.52
N MET A 18 -3.95 42.44 -32.52
CA MET A 18 -4.89 41.28 -32.52
C MET A 18 -5.78 41.38 -33.77
N ALA A 19 -5.17 41.68 -34.92
CA ALA A 19 -5.76 41.43 -36.24
C ALA A 19 -4.66 41.43 -37.32
N SER A 20 -4.60 40.31 -38.05
CA SER A 20 -3.99 40.14 -39.37
C SER A 20 -2.47 39.88 -39.45
N CYS A 21 -2.08 38.62 -39.26
CA CYS A 21 -1.39 37.89 -40.32
C CYS A 21 -1.80 36.43 -40.30
N SER A 22 -1.88 35.87 -41.50
CA SER A 22 -2.02 34.45 -41.83
C SER A 22 -0.75 33.68 -41.40
N ASP A 23 -0.45 33.66 -40.10
CA ASP A 23 0.53 32.78 -39.48
C ASP A 23 0.05 32.47 -38.06
N ASN A 24 -0.04 31.19 -37.75
CA ASN A 24 -1.05 30.59 -36.88
C ASN A 24 -0.72 30.58 -35.37
N ASP A 25 0.13 31.48 -34.85
CA ASP A 25 0.69 31.32 -33.50
C ASP A 25 0.38 32.48 -32.54
N LEU A 26 -0.45 32.20 -31.53
CA LEU A 26 -0.50 33.00 -30.30
C LEU A 26 0.82 32.83 -29.55
N ASN A 27 1.69 33.84 -29.61
CA ASN A 27 2.99 33.82 -28.96
C ASN A 27 2.85 33.95 -27.42
N GLN A 28 3.33 32.94 -26.68
CA GLN A 28 3.11 32.68 -25.23
C GLN A 28 3.91 33.60 -24.26
N GLU A 29 4.38 34.77 -24.69
CA GLU A 29 4.99 35.76 -23.80
C GLU A 29 4.02 36.25 -22.70
N ASP A 30 4.53 36.93 -21.67
CA ASP A 30 3.83 37.53 -20.50
C ASP A 30 2.62 38.41 -20.87
N LYS A 31 1.58 37.77 -21.38
CA LYS A 31 0.38 38.40 -21.92
C LYS A 31 -0.79 37.95 -21.09
N ILE A 32 -1.68 38.90 -20.87
CA ILE A 32 -2.97 38.67 -20.21
C ILE A 32 -4.02 38.60 -21.31
N ILE A 33 -4.94 37.65 -21.18
CA ILE A 33 -6.10 37.53 -22.04
C ILE A 33 -7.01 38.74 -21.81
N GLU A 34 -7.14 39.63 -22.80
CA GLU A 34 -7.88 40.90 -22.63
C GLU A 34 -9.42 40.72 -22.63
N LYS A 35 -9.90 39.62 -23.22
CA LYS A 35 -11.33 39.29 -23.35
C LYS A 35 -11.53 37.79 -23.27
N ASP A 36 -12.70 37.35 -22.82
CA ASP A 36 -13.08 35.94 -22.86
C ASP A 36 -12.80 35.35 -24.26
N ALA A 37 -12.08 34.22 -24.28
CA ALA A 37 -11.60 33.58 -25.50
C ALA A 37 -11.80 32.07 -25.43
N ASN A 38 -12.18 31.47 -26.55
CA ASN A 38 -12.24 30.02 -26.71
C ASN A 38 -11.19 29.62 -27.73
N LEU A 39 -10.11 29.00 -27.27
CA LEU A 39 -9.07 28.45 -28.12
C LEU A 39 -9.28 26.95 -28.28
N TYR A 40 -8.53 26.33 -29.18
CA TYR A 40 -8.55 24.90 -29.44
C TYR A 40 -7.13 24.37 -29.48
N MET A 41 -6.92 23.16 -28.97
CA MET A 41 -5.63 22.49 -28.97
C MET A 41 -5.79 21.01 -29.28
N ARG A 42 -4.86 20.46 -30.06
CA ARG A 42 -4.73 19.02 -30.26
C ARG A 42 -3.90 18.42 -29.13
N VAL A 43 -4.44 17.40 -28.47
CA VAL A 43 -3.82 16.75 -27.30
C VAL A 43 -3.74 15.25 -27.51
N SER A 44 -2.58 14.67 -27.22
CA SER A 44 -2.36 13.23 -27.11
C SER A 44 -2.17 12.84 -25.65
N ILE A 45 -2.95 11.88 -25.18
CA ILE A 45 -2.65 11.16 -23.94
C ILE A 45 -1.81 9.94 -24.28
N ALA A 46 -0.75 9.71 -23.53
CA ALA A 46 0.18 8.62 -23.76
C ALA A 46 0.62 7.92 -22.47
N ASN A 47 1.09 6.69 -22.62
CA ASN A 47 1.85 6.02 -21.57
C ASN A 47 3.28 6.55 -21.57
N PRO A 48 3.90 6.76 -20.40
CA PRO A 48 5.35 6.90 -20.36
C PRO A 48 5.97 5.64 -20.97
N SER A 49 6.84 5.83 -21.96
CA SER A 49 7.55 4.71 -22.59
C SER A 49 8.58 4.15 -21.60
N GLY A 50 9.13 2.97 -21.85
CA GLY A 50 10.34 2.55 -21.12
C GLY A 50 11.18 1.60 -21.98
N GLN A 51 11.28 1.93 -23.26
CA GLN A 51 11.97 1.14 -24.26
C GLN A 51 13.48 1.05 -23.97
N LEU A 52 13.88 0.14 -23.08
CA LEU A 52 15.24 -0.39 -23.01
C LEU A 52 15.44 -1.39 -24.16
N GLY A 53 15.55 -0.89 -25.39
CA GLY A 53 15.92 -1.67 -26.57
C GLY A 53 14.93 -2.76 -27.03
N ARG A 54 15.01 -3.14 -28.30
CA ARG A 54 14.12 -4.13 -28.95
C ARG A 54 14.26 -5.58 -28.44
N ALA A 55 15.04 -5.82 -27.40
CA ALA A 55 15.16 -7.12 -26.72
C ALA A 55 14.23 -7.24 -25.49
N ALA A 56 13.51 -6.17 -25.11
CA ALA A 56 12.75 -6.07 -23.86
C ALA A 56 11.22 -6.30 -24.02
N GLU A 57 10.79 -7.33 -24.74
CA GLU A 57 9.40 -7.81 -24.59
C GLU A 57 9.13 -8.40 -23.19
N SER A 58 10.16 -8.62 -22.36
CA SER A 58 10.06 -9.25 -21.04
C SER A 58 9.82 -8.30 -19.85
N GLY A 59 9.77 -6.98 -20.05
CA GLY A 59 9.68 -5.97 -18.97
C GLY A 59 8.30 -5.31 -18.78
N TYR A 60 7.28 -5.76 -19.53
CA TYR A 60 5.97 -5.11 -19.61
C TYR A 60 4.84 -6.12 -19.50
N GLU A 61 3.77 -5.71 -18.82
CA GLU A 61 2.49 -6.41 -18.89
C GLU A 61 1.39 -5.44 -19.36
N PHE A 62 0.58 -5.91 -20.31
CA PHE A 62 -0.60 -5.17 -20.78
C PHE A 62 -1.68 -5.20 -19.71
N GLY A 63 -2.36 -4.07 -19.53
CA GLY A 63 -3.52 -4.04 -18.67
C GLY A 63 -4.73 -4.76 -19.26
N SER A 64 -5.68 -5.16 -18.42
CA SER A 64 -6.99 -5.65 -18.86
C SER A 64 -7.88 -4.50 -19.35
N GLU A 65 -8.95 -4.80 -20.10
CA GLU A 65 -9.87 -3.77 -20.62
C GLU A 65 -10.37 -2.80 -19.54
N ASP A 66 -10.71 -3.33 -18.35
CA ASP A 66 -11.17 -2.54 -17.22
C ASP A 66 -10.05 -1.67 -16.61
N GLU A 67 -8.80 -2.15 -16.63
CA GLU A 67 -7.62 -1.39 -16.19
C GLU A 67 -7.24 -0.26 -17.15
N MET A 68 -7.77 -0.32 -18.38
CA MET A 68 -7.46 0.60 -19.49
C MET A 68 -8.60 1.55 -19.84
N ALA A 69 -9.78 1.31 -19.29
CA ALA A 69 -10.96 2.10 -19.58
C ALA A 69 -10.74 3.59 -19.24
N ILE A 70 -11.07 4.45 -20.19
CA ILE A 70 -11.11 5.90 -19.98
C ILE A 70 -12.55 6.34 -20.16
N SER A 71 -13.20 6.75 -19.07
CA SER A 71 -14.55 7.32 -19.09
C SER A 71 -14.53 8.83 -19.31
N LYS A 72 -13.56 9.51 -18.71
CA LYS A 72 -13.50 10.98 -18.64
C LYS A 72 -12.07 11.46 -18.49
N ILE A 73 -11.77 12.65 -19.04
CA ILE A 73 -10.50 13.35 -18.83
C ILE A 73 -10.81 14.80 -18.48
N LEU A 74 -10.27 15.27 -17.35
CA LEU A 74 -10.25 16.69 -16.98
C LEU A 74 -8.88 17.28 -17.32
N PHE A 75 -8.86 18.26 -18.21
CA PHE A 75 -7.70 19.09 -18.50
C PHE A 75 -7.76 20.35 -17.66
N VAL A 76 -6.68 20.69 -16.96
CA VAL A 76 -6.53 21.93 -16.19
C VAL A 76 -5.31 22.67 -16.73
N PHE A 77 -5.49 23.95 -17.06
CA PHE A 77 -4.49 24.80 -17.67
C PHE A 77 -3.96 25.83 -16.68
N TYR A 78 -2.67 26.11 -16.80
CA TYR A 78 -1.96 27.04 -15.95
C TYR A 78 -1.13 28.03 -16.76
N ASP A 79 -0.94 29.24 -16.26
CA ASP A 79 0.04 30.17 -16.80
C ASP A 79 1.48 29.77 -16.41
N LYS A 80 2.46 30.55 -16.87
CA LYS A 80 3.89 30.35 -16.58
C LYS A 80 4.23 30.40 -15.08
N ASP A 81 3.40 31.05 -14.27
CA ASP A 81 3.55 31.21 -12.83
C ASP A 81 2.76 30.12 -12.08
N GLU A 82 2.29 29.11 -12.80
CA GLU A 82 1.51 27.96 -12.33
C GLU A 82 0.13 28.31 -11.72
N ASN A 83 -0.39 29.50 -12.01
CA ASN A 83 -1.74 29.89 -11.61
C ASN A 83 -2.77 29.27 -12.56
N TYR A 84 -3.92 28.90 -12.02
CA TYR A 84 -5.04 28.38 -12.80
C TYR A 84 -5.57 29.43 -13.79
N VAL A 85 -5.74 29.05 -15.07
CA VAL A 85 -6.29 29.94 -16.11
C VAL A 85 -7.53 29.39 -16.82
N GLY A 86 -7.75 28.07 -16.81
CA GLY A 86 -8.90 27.46 -17.46
C GLY A 86 -8.93 25.94 -17.27
N ASN A 87 -10.04 25.30 -17.61
CA ASN A 87 -10.15 23.84 -17.63
C ASN A 87 -11.14 23.38 -18.71
N THR A 88 -11.07 22.10 -19.07
CA THR A 88 -12.02 21.47 -19.98
C THR A 88 -12.18 20.01 -19.62
N THR A 89 -13.40 19.50 -19.68
CA THR A 89 -13.70 18.08 -19.43
C THR A 89 -14.17 17.42 -20.70
N MET A 90 -13.53 16.31 -21.06
CA MET A 90 -13.87 15.46 -22.19
C MET A 90 -14.41 14.12 -21.71
N ASN A 91 -15.52 13.66 -22.26
CA ASN A 91 -16.05 12.33 -21.99
C ASN A 91 -15.60 11.36 -23.09
N SER A 92 -15.65 10.06 -22.80
CA SER A 92 -15.25 9.01 -23.74
C SER A 92 -15.94 9.07 -25.11
N THR A 93 -17.15 9.61 -25.18
CA THR A 93 -17.91 9.85 -26.41
C THR A 93 -17.29 10.90 -27.32
N ASP A 94 -16.48 11.79 -26.76
CA ASP A 94 -15.87 12.92 -27.45
C ASP A 94 -14.51 12.55 -28.08
N PHE A 95 -14.05 11.31 -27.90
CA PHE A 95 -12.71 10.87 -28.28
C PHE A 95 -12.66 10.53 -29.78
N ILE A 96 -11.69 11.12 -30.48
CA ILE A 96 -11.41 10.77 -31.87
C ILE A 96 -10.64 9.44 -31.86
N LYS A 97 -11.28 8.37 -32.29
CA LYS A 97 -10.61 7.06 -32.44
C LYS A 97 -9.49 7.19 -33.47
N THR A 98 -8.23 7.11 -33.04
CA THR A 98 -7.10 7.05 -33.98
C THR A 98 -6.85 5.64 -34.44
N THR A 99 -6.96 5.42 -35.75
CA THR A 99 -6.35 4.25 -36.39
C THR A 99 -4.84 4.32 -36.17
N PRO A 100 -4.15 3.23 -35.79
CA PRO A 100 -2.69 3.26 -35.69
C PRO A 100 -2.07 3.70 -37.01
N GLY A 101 -1.10 4.63 -36.96
CA GLY A 101 -0.17 4.80 -38.07
C GLY A 101 0.56 3.47 -38.33
N SER A 102 0.81 3.15 -39.59
CA SER A 102 1.43 1.92 -40.08
C SER A 102 2.86 1.66 -39.57
N ASP A 103 3.47 2.61 -38.87
CA ASP A 103 4.93 2.69 -38.72
C ASP A 103 5.43 2.37 -37.30
N GLY A 104 4.59 1.87 -36.39
CA GLY A 104 5.02 1.42 -35.06
C GLY A 104 5.58 2.52 -34.13
N SER A 105 5.55 3.80 -34.53
CA SER A 105 6.02 4.95 -33.75
C SER A 105 4.97 5.54 -32.79
N GLN A 106 3.73 5.03 -32.81
CA GLN A 106 2.59 5.51 -32.01
C GLN A 106 2.18 4.56 -30.88
N ILE A 107 3.05 3.61 -30.51
CA ILE A 107 2.80 2.53 -29.55
C ILE A 107 2.37 3.02 -28.15
N ASP A 108 2.67 4.29 -27.81
CA ASP A 108 2.40 4.87 -26.50
C ASP A 108 1.13 5.72 -26.42
N VAL A 109 0.52 6.13 -27.55
CA VAL A 109 -0.64 7.04 -27.54
C VAL A 109 -1.93 6.27 -27.29
N VAL A 110 -2.64 6.63 -26.22
CA VAL A 110 -3.88 5.99 -25.77
C VAL A 110 -5.15 6.77 -26.15
N ALA A 111 -5.04 8.10 -26.31
CA ALA A 111 -6.12 8.94 -26.82
C ALA A 111 -5.57 10.16 -27.58
N ASP A 112 -6.29 10.60 -28.61
CA ASP A 112 -5.99 11.80 -29.40
C ASP A 112 -7.26 12.63 -29.54
N LEU A 113 -7.17 13.92 -29.22
CA LEU A 113 -8.31 14.80 -28.97
C LEU A 113 -8.05 16.18 -29.57
N VAL A 114 -9.11 16.87 -29.98
CA VAL A 114 -9.09 18.33 -30.10
C VAL A 114 -10.03 18.87 -29.05
N ILE A 115 -9.47 19.63 -28.11
CA ILE A 115 -10.19 20.13 -26.94
C ILE A 115 -10.34 21.65 -27.03
N PRO A 116 -11.48 22.21 -26.62
CA PRO A 116 -11.58 23.64 -26.35
C PRO A 116 -10.73 24.01 -25.14
N VAL A 117 -10.30 25.26 -25.08
CA VAL A 117 -9.60 25.89 -23.97
C VAL A 117 -10.32 27.21 -23.70
N GLU A 118 -11.24 27.17 -22.73
CA GLU A 118 -12.06 28.33 -22.36
C GLU A 118 -11.29 29.22 -21.38
N LEU A 119 -11.04 30.47 -21.77
CA LEU A 119 -10.27 31.45 -21.02
C LEU A 119 -11.12 32.68 -20.67
N LYS A 120 -10.93 33.21 -19.47
CA LYS A 120 -11.58 34.44 -19.01
C LYS A 120 -10.68 35.66 -19.20
N ALA A 121 -11.30 36.81 -19.43
CA ALA A 121 -10.57 38.08 -19.42
C ALA A 121 -9.82 38.26 -18.09
N GLY A 122 -8.56 38.65 -18.15
CA GLY A 122 -7.70 38.92 -16.98
C GLY A 122 -6.81 37.77 -16.54
N VAL A 123 -6.87 36.58 -17.17
CA VAL A 123 -5.98 35.45 -16.87
C VAL A 123 -4.74 35.45 -17.78
N GLY A 124 -3.65 34.81 -17.34
CA GLY A 124 -2.47 34.59 -18.18
C GLY A 124 -2.75 33.65 -19.35
N VAL A 125 -1.90 33.69 -20.39
CA VAL A 125 -1.95 32.71 -21.48
C VAL A 125 -1.60 31.31 -20.93
N PRO A 126 -2.33 30.25 -21.31
CA PRO A 126 -1.98 28.88 -20.94
C PRO A 126 -0.56 28.51 -21.39
N TYR A 127 0.23 28.03 -20.44
CA TYR A 127 1.61 27.59 -20.63
C TYR A 127 1.80 26.12 -20.22
N TYR A 128 1.10 25.67 -19.18
CA TYR A 128 1.12 24.27 -18.72
C TYR A 128 -0.26 23.62 -18.74
N ALA A 129 -0.27 22.30 -18.82
CA ALA A 129 -1.48 21.49 -18.72
C ALA A 129 -1.29 20.25 -17.84
N MET A 130 -2.28 20.00 -16.98
CA MET A 130 -2.49 18.72 -16.30
C MET A 130 -3.64 17.98 -16.94
N ALA A 131 -3.50 16.66 -17.12
CA ALA A 131 -4.58 15.76 -17.48
C ALA A 131 -4.86 14.80 -16.33
N TYR A 132 -6.10 14.80 -15.86
CA TYR A 132 -6.61 13.84 -14.89
C TYR A 132 -7.55 12.88 -15.62
N VAL A 133 -7.11 11.65 -15.84
CA VAL A 133 -7.88 10.60 -16.49
C VAL A 133 -8.69 9.87 -15.42
N ASN A 134 -9.96 9.61 -15.70
CA ASN A 134 -10.96 9.16 -14.73
C ASN A 134 -10.83 9.95 -13.41
N PRO A 135 -10.96 11.29 -13.50
CA PRO A 135 -10.72 12.16 -12.36
C PRO A 135 -11.74 11.88 -11.28
N THR A 136 -11.27 11.86 -10.04
CA THR A 136 -12.14 11.86 -8.87
C THR A 136 -11.96 13.12 -8.07
N THR A 137 -13.08 13.61 -7.56
CA THR A 137 -13.15 14.71 -6.63
C THR A 137 -13.19 14.13 -5.21
N SER A 138 -12.57 14.81 -4.24
CA SER A 138 -12.79 14.49 -2.83
C SER A 138 -14.29 14.44 -2.53
N LYS A 139 -14.74 13.55 -1.63
CA LYS A 139 -16.14 13.48 -1.16
C LYS A 139 -16.72 14.83 -0.72
N THR A 140 -15.88 15.81 -0.39
CA THR A 140 -16.27 17.10 0.18
C THR A 140 -16.32 18.26 -0.81
N THR A 141 -15.71 18.19 -2.00
CA THR A 141 -15.66 19.30 -2.97
C THR A 141 -15.60 18.79 -4.40
N SER A 142 -16.49 19.28 -5.28
CA SER A 142 -16.62 18.79 -6.66
C SER A 142 -15.61 19.36 -7.67
N THR A 143 -14.63 20.17 -7.23
CA THR A 143 -13.71 20.90 -8.13
C THR A 143 -12.31 21.12 -7.54
N ASP A 144 -11.86 20.33 -6.57
CA ASP A 144 -10.56 20.53 -5.90
C ASP A 144 -9.35 20.52 -6.86
N GLN A 145 -9.44 19.73 -7.94
CA GLN A 145 -8.43 19.67 -9.01
C GLN A 145 -8.41 20.92 -9.90
N VAL A 146 -9.50 21.70 -9.93
CA VAL A 146 -9.60 22.97 -10.67
C VAL A 146 -9.12 24.08 -9.74
N SER A 147 -7.81 24.09 -9.51
CA SER A 147 -7.11 24.98 -8.59
C SER A 147 -5.72 25.30 -9.16
N SER A 148 -4.93 26.15 -8.49
CA SER A 148 -3.52 26.39 -8.87
C SER A 148 -2.71 25.10 -8.80
N LEU A 149 -1.59 25.02 -9.53
CA LEU A 149 -0.79 23.80 -9.52
C LEU A 149 -0.24 23.52 -8.11
N GLU A 150 0.13 24.57 -7.37
CA GLU A 150 0.53 24.49 -5.97
C GLU A 150 -0.52 23.84 -5.07
N THR A 151 -1.81 24.15 -5.29
CA THR A 151 -2.90 23.50 -4.55
C THR A 151 -3.05 22.04 -4.98
N ALA A 152 -3.10 21.77 -6.29
CA ALA A 152 -3.27 20.44 -6.85
C ALA A 152 -2.17 19.46 -6.41
N LYS A 153 -0.94 19.97 -6.31
CA LYS A 153 0.26 19.30 -5.80
C LYS A 153 0.05 18.71 -4.39
N THR A 154 -0.83 19.28 -3.56
CA THR A 154 -1.08 18.82 -2.17
C THR A 154 -2.26 17.84 -2.02
N LEU A 155 -3.02 17.61 -3.09
CA LEU A 155 -4.25 16.82 -3.01
C LEU A 155 -3.96 15.34 -2.75
N LEU A 156 -4.77 14.75 -1.86
CA LEU A 156 -4.74 13.34 -1.51
C LEU A 156 -5.99 12.64 -2.06
N ARG A 157 -5.87 11.34 -2.31
CA ARG A 157 -6.96 10.43 -2.68
C ARG A 157 -6.86 9.15 -1.89
N SER A 158 -8.00 8.64 -1.45
CA SER A 158 -8.14 7.33 -0.81
C SER A 158 -8.34 6.21 -1.84
N TRP A 159 -8.21 4.96 -1.39
CA TRP A 159 -8.32 3.78 -2.25
C TRP A 159 -9.60 3.75 -3.11
N ASN A 160 -10.77 3.94 -2.49
CA ASN A 160 -12.04 3.91 -3.21
C ASN A 160 -12.20 5.09 -4.19
N GLU A 161 -11.51 6.20 -3.98
CA GLU A 161 -11.52 7.35 -4.88
C GLU A 161 -10.71 7.11 -6.15
N ILE A 162 -9.82 6.12 -6.26
CA ILE A 162 -8.97 5.98 -7.46
C ILE A 162 -9.27 4.75 -8.33
N ILE A 163 -10.17 3.87 -7.87
CA ILE A 163 -10.46 2.59 -8.54
C ILE A 163 -11.88 2.56 -9.13
N PRO A 164 -12.14 1.70 -10.13
CA PRO A 164 -13.47 1.55 -10.73
C PRO A 164 -14.50 0.96 -9.76
N LYS A 165 -15.78 1.26 -10.00
CA LYS A 165 -16.95 0.74 -9.27
C LYS A 165 -17.01 -0.78 -9.27
N LYS A 166 -16.59 -1.43 -10.37
CA LYS A 166 -16.48 -2.89 -10.46
C LYS A 166 -15.53 -3.48 -9.41
N GLN A 167 -14.57 -2.70 -8.91
CA GLN A 167 -13.62 -3.07 -7.86
C GLN A 167 -13.97 -2.42 -6.50
N GLY A 168 -15.19 -1.89 -6.35
CA GLY A 168 -15.67 -1.27 -5.11
C GLY A 168 -15.29 0.21 -4.92
N GLY A 169 -14.82 0.88 -5.97
CA GLY A 169 -14.50 2.31 -5.94
C GLY A 169 -15.62 3.23 -6.42
N LEU A 170 -15.23 4.48 -6.70
CA LEU A 170 -16.12 5.57 -7.09
C LEU A 170 -16.07 5.87 -8.60
N ASN A 171 -15.00 5.48 -9.30
CA ASN A 171 -14.88 5.70 -10.73
C ASN A 171 -15.90 4.85 -11.51
N GLU A 172 -16.55 5.43 -12.50
CA GLU A 172 -17.49 4.66 -13.33
C GLU A 172 -16.81 3.46 -13.99
N ASN A 173 -15.72 3.72 -14.73
CA ASN A 173 -14.79 2.71 -15.24
C ASN A 173 -13.36 3.24 -15.12
N GLY A 174 -12.40 2.32 -15.15
CA GLY A 174 -10.97 2.63 -15.13
C GLY A 174 -10.42 3.17 -13.81
N PHE A 175 -9.09 3.19 -13.75
CA PHE A 175 -8.34 3.80 -12.65
C PHE A 175 -8.15 5.29 -12.90
N THR A 176 -8.06 6.07 -11.81
CA THR A 176 -7.60 7.45 -11.89
C THR A 176 -6.13 7.47 -12.30
N MET A 177 -5.80 8.41 -13.18
CA MET A 177 -4.43 8.66 -13.64
C MET A 177 -4.15 10.17 -13.61
N SER A 178 -2.90 10.52 -13.40
CA SER A 178 -2.40 11.90 -13.51
C SER A 178 -1.13 11.92 -14.35
N ASN A 179 -0.66 13.11 -14.71
CA ASN A 179 0.59 13.27 -15.44
C ASN A 179 1.74 12.47 -14.79
N SER A 180 2.57 11.86 -15.63
CA SER A 180 3.84 11.31 -15.14
C SER A 180 4.73 12.43 -14.64
N VAL A 181 5.44 12.15 -13.55
CA VAL A 181 6.35 13.09 -12.90
C VAL A 181 7.76 12.53 -12.98
N TYR A 182 8.68 13.32 -13.52
CA TYR A 182 10.06 12.93 -13.80
C TYR A 182 10.96 14.17 -13.88
N TYR A 183 12.27 13.98 -14.02
CA TYR A 183 13.21 15.05 -14.32
C TYR A 183 13.62 14.98 -15.79
N ALA A 184 13.47 16.08 -16.53
CA ALA A 184 13.73 16.14 -17.97
C ALA A 184 15.22 16.07 -18.35
N ALA A 185 16.10 16.15 -17.36
CA ALA A 185 17.53 15.93 -17.46
C ALA A 185 18.06 15.46 -16.10
N GLU A 186 19.21 14.80 -16.10
CA GLU A 186 19.87 14.29 -14.90
C GLU A 186 20.97 15.24 -14.42
N GLU A 187 20.64 16.53 -14.35
CA GLU A 187 21.55 17.59 -13.91
C GLU A 187 21.09 18.14 -12.55
N THR A 188 22.02 18.51 -11.67
CA THR A 188 21.73 18.89 -10.27
C THR A 188 20.57 19.88 -10.11
N ASN A 189 20.48 20.90 -10.97
CA ASN A 189 19.50 21.98 -10.85
C ASN A 189 18.21 21.75 -11.65
N THR A 190 18.05 20.60 -12.30
CA THR A 190 16.85 20.32 -13.10
C THR A 190 15.61 20.30 -12.19
N PRO A 191 14.59 21.14 -12.45
CA PRO A 191 13.34 21.10 -11.71
C PRO A 191 12.52 19.85 -12.08
N VAL A 192 11.68 19.41 -11.15
CA VAL A 192 10.74 18.31 -11.40
C VAL A 192 9.71 18.71 -12.45
N SER A 193 9.52 17.87 -13.47
CA SER A 193 8.47 18.03 -14.49
C SER A 193 7.18 17.42 -13.98
N ILE A 194 6.13 18.22 -13.82
CA ILE A 194 4.83 17.81 -13.28
C ILE A 194 3.72 18.02 -14.31
N ALA A 195 3.53 19.28 -14.73
CA ALA A 195 2.58 19.63 -15.76
C ALA A 195 3.28 19.64 -17.13
N ALA A 196 2.55 19.27 -18.18
CA ALA A 196 3.08 19.24 -19.53
C ALA A 196 3.16 20.66 -20.10
N VAL A 197 4.29 21.03 -20.69
CA VAL A 197 4.49 22.32 -21.36
C VAL A 197 3.69 22.34 -22.66
N ILE A 198 2.89 23.37 -22.86
CA ILE A 198 2.13 23.61 -24.09
C ILE A 198 3.11 24.08 -25.17
N PRO A 199 3.28 23.34 -26.29
CA PRO A 199 4.18 23.78 -27.36
C PRO A 199 3.74 25.14 -27.94
N ASP A 200 4.72 25.94 -28.35
CA ASP A 200 4.44 27.13 -29.16
C ASP A 200 3.65 26.73 -30.41
N GLY A 201 2.61 27.51 -30.72
CA GLY A 201 1.71 27.21 -31.84
C GLY A 201 0.75 26.04 -31.65
N ALA A 202 0.56 25.55 -30.42
CA ALA A 202 -0.43 24.52 -30.13
C ALA A 202 -1.86 25.08 -29.89
N LEU A 203 -2.02 26.40 -29.78
CA LEU A 203 -3.28 27.08 -29.47
C LEU A 203 -3.85 27.77 -30.72
N PHE A 204 -5.05 27.37 -31.13
CA PHE A 204 -5.72 27.84 -32.33
C PHE A 204 -7.05 28.53 -32.01
N GLU A 205 -7.42 29.56 -32.75
CA GLU A 205 -8.75 30.20 -32.61
C GLU A 205 -9.88 29.30 -33.14
N GLU A 206 -9.58 28.49 -34.16
CA GLU A 206 -10.55 27.65 -34.85
C GLU A 206 -10.25 26.15 -34.65
N LYS A 207 -11.28 25.38 -34.29
CA LYS A 207 -11.18 23.93 -34.06
C LYS A 207 -10.56 23.20 -35.26
N LYS A 208 -10.94 23.60 -36.47
CA LYS A 208 -10.50 22.98 -37.72
C LYS A 208 -8.99 23.10 -37.95
N ASP A 209 -8.38 24.16 -37.42
CA ASP A 209 -6.94 24.37 -37.57
C ASP A 209 -6.17 23.53 -36.55
N ALA A 210 -6.69 23.40 -35.32
CA ALA A 210 -6.18 22.44 -34.35
C ALA A 210 -6.29 20.99 -34.85
N GLU A 211 -7.39 20.61 -35.52
CA GLU A 211 -7.59 19.27 -36.10
C GLU A 211 -6.55 18.93 -37.17
N LYS A 212 -6.08 19.92 -37.92
CA LYS A 212 -5.09 19.75 -39.00
C LYS A 212 -3.65 19.89 -38.52
N SER A 213 -3.44 20.49 -37.35
CA SER A 213 -2.11 20.74 -36.82
C SER A 213 -1.35 19.44 -36.54
N GLU A 214 -0.07 19.45 -36.90
CA GLU A 214 0.89 18.44 -36.46
C GLU A 214 1.45 18.77 -35.06
N THR A 215 1.45 20.06 -34.69
CA THR A 215 1.78 20.53 -33.34
C THR A 215 0.67 20.11 -32.38
N LYS A 216 1.01 19.21 -31.47
CA LYS A 216 0.10 18.70 -30.44
C LYS A 216 0.79 18.61 -29.10
N LEU A 217 0.03 18.91 -28.05
CA LEU A 217 0.47 18.68 -26.68
C LEU A 217 0.42 17.19 -26.38
N LYS A 218 1.55 16.58 -26.04
CA LYS A 218 1.60 15.18 -25.59
C LYS A 218 1.72 15.13 -24.07
N ILE A 219 0.78 14.45 -23.43
CA ILE A 219 0.73 14.29 -21.97
C ILE A 219 0.88 12.82 -21.63
N TYR A 220 1.93 12.49 -20.88
CA TYR A 220 2.15 11.16 -20.36
C TYR A 220 1.42 10.99 -19.03
N VAL A 221 0.69 9.89 -18.84
CA VAL A 221 -0.11 9.66 -17.62
C VAL A 221 0.24 8.32 -16.96
N GLU A 222 0.12 8.29 -15.63
CA GLU A 222 0.37 7.11 -14.79
C GLU A 222 -0.85 6.85 -13.90
N ARG A 223 -1.25 5.58 -13.78
CA ARG A 223 -2.24 5.17 -12.78
C ARG A 223 -1.74 5.50 -11.38
N LEU A 224 -2.65 5.86 -10.48
CA LEU A 224 -2.33 6.11 -9.07
C LEU A 224 -2.18 4.82 -8.24
N ALA A 225 -2.61 3.68 -8.78
CA ALA A 225 -2.52 2.37 -8.14
C ALA A 225 -1.31 1.58 -8.66
N ALA A 226 -0.82 0.66 -7.83
CA ALA A 226 0.05 -0.43 -8.24
C ALA A 226 -0.73 -1.74 -8.35
N LYS A 227 -0.24 -2.67 -9.15
CA LYS A 227 -0.79 -4.02 -9.33
C LYS A 227 0.15 -5.03 -8.68
N VAL A 228 -0.41 -6.03 -8.02
CA VAL A 228 0.34 -7.15 -7.42
C VAL A 228 -0.29 -8.44 -7.94
N SER A 229 0.52 -9.38 -8.40
CA SER A 229 0.08 -10.73 -8.75
C SER A 229 0.95 -11.76 -8.04
N VAL A 230 0.34 -12.87 -7.62
CA VAL A 230 1.06 -13.94 -6.93
C VAL A 230 0.66 -15.29 -7.51
N LYS A 231 1.68 -16.00 -7.97
CA LYS A 231 1.59 -17.38 -8.44
C LYS A 231 2.25 -18.30 -7.42
N GLN A 232 1.95 -19.59 -7.50
CA GLN A 232 2.70 -20.61 -6.78
C GLN A 232 3.15 -21.71 -7.75
N ASN A 233 4.31 -22.29 -7.49
CA ASN A 233 4.71 -23.51 -8.16
C ASN A 233 3.78 -24.67 -7.78
N ALA A 234 3.54 -25.59 -8.72
CA ALA A 234 2.73 -26.78 -8.46
C ALA A 234 3.26 -27.60 -7.28
N ASN A 235 4.58 -27.61 -7.09
CA ASN A 235 5.25 -28.18 -5.92
C ASN A 235 6.08 -27.08 -5.26
N ILE A 236 5.61 -26.59 -4.11
CA ILE A 236 6.38 -25.71 -3.24
C ILE A 236 7.36 -26.59 -2.44
N ARG A 237 8.66 -26.26 -2.49
CA ARG A 237 9.67 -26.91 -1.65
C ARG A 237 9.50 -26.44 -0.21
N GLU A 238 9.37 -27.35 0.74
CA GLU A 238 9.36 -27.03 2.18
C GLU A 238 10.63 -27.58 2.84
N THR A 239 11.33 -26.74 3.62
CA THR A 239 12.50 -27.11 4.42
C THR A 239 12.38 -26.55 5.83
N ASN A 240 13.14 -27.11 6.79
CA ASN A 240 13.16 -26.68 8.19
C ASN A 240 11.76 -26.61 8.85
N ASN A 241 10.84 -27.48 8.44
CA ASN A 241 9.46 -27.57 8.90
C ASN A 241 9.23 -28.69 9.93
N THR A 242 10.31 -29.20 10.55
CA THR A 242 10.26 -30.21 11.60
C THR A 242 10.23 -29.58 12.99
N VAL A 243 9.50 -30.19 13.92
CA VAL A 243 9.38 -29.75 15.32
C VAL A 243 9.60 -30.93 16.28
N ALA A 244 10.20 -30.65 17.43
CA ALA A 244 10.46 -31.65 18.45
C ALA A 244 9.18 -31.96 19.25
N ASP A 245 8.85 -33.24 19.39
CA ASP A 245 7.73 -33.73 20.19
C ASP A 245 8.27 -34.73 21.23
N GLY A 246 8.67 -34.23 22.40
CA GLY A 246 9.43 -35.02 23.36
C GLY A 246 10.74 -35.53 22.77
N ASN A 247 10.86 -36.86 22.62
CA ASN A 247 11.99 -37.52 21.98
C ASN A 247 11.76 -37.80 20.48
N ASP A 248 10.55 -37.55 19.99
CA ASP A 248 10.14 -37.75 18.60
C ASP A 248 10.18 -36.43 17.82
N THR A 249 9.87 -36.51 16.53
CA THR A 249 9.79 -35.35 15.63
C THR A 249 8.47 -35.39 14.87
N LYS A 250 7.86 -34.22 14.67
CA LYS A 250 6.75 -34.02 13.75
C LYS A 250 7.19 -33.19 12.55
N VAL A 251 6.49 -33.37 11.44
CA VAL A 251 6.62 -32.55 10.23
C VAL A 251 5.37 -31.68 10.12
N LEU A 252 5.56 -30.39 9.93
CA LEU A 252 4.48 -29.45 9.67
C LEU A 252 4.38 -29.22 8.15
N LYS A 253 3.33 -29.74 7.52
CA LYS A 253 3.08 -29.55 6.08
C LYS A 253 2.17 -28.35 5.87
N PHE A 254 2.67 -27.29 5.25
CA PHE A 254 1.88 -26.09 4.99
C PHE A 254 1.08 -26.21 3.68
N VAL A 255 -0.20 -25.86 3.72
CA VAL A 255 -1.05 -25.74 2.54
C VAL A 255 -1.46 -24.27 2.39
N PRO A 256 -0.91 -23.54 1.38
CA PRO A 256 -1.37 -22.20 1.06
C PRO A 256 -2.83 -22.21 0.61
N LEU A 257 -3.61 -21.25 1.09
CA LEU A 257 -5.05 -21.13 0.79
C LEU A 257 -5.35 -19.88 -0.04
N ALA A 258 -4.77 -18.76 0.34
CA ALA A 258 -4.93 -17.48 -0.33
C ALA A 258 -3.74 -16.57 -0.04
N TRP A 259 -3.69 -15.44 -0.73
CA TRP A 259 -2.76 -14.36 -0.43
C TRP A 259 -3.49 -13.02 -0.45
N GLY A 260 -2.86 -12.00 0.14
CA GLY A 260 -3.34 -10.62 0.04
C GLY A 260 -2.21 -9.61 0.27
N VAL A 261 -2.51 -8.33 0.10
CA VAL A 261 -1.56 -7.24 0.40
C VAL A 261 -1.89 -6.65 1.76
N ASN A 262 -0.91 -6.59 2.64
CA ASN A 262 -1.00 -6.02 3.99
C ASN A 262 -0.12 -4.77 4.11
N ASN A 263 -0.32 -4.00 5.19
CA ASN A 263 0.37 -2.72 5.44
C ASN A 263 0.13 -1.72 4.29
N VAL A 264 -1.14 -1.54 3.93
CA VAL A 264 -1.55 -0.75 2.76
C VAL A 264 -1.77 0.71 3.16
N GLU A 265 -1.25 1.64 2.36
CA GLU A 265 -1.49 3.08 2.52
C GLU A 265 -2.98 3.43 2.52
N LYS A 266 -3.39 4.38 3.37
CA LYS A 266 -4.78 4.87 3.43
C LYS A 266 -5.09 5.86 2.32
N THR A 267 -4.11 6.67 1.96
CA THR A 267 -4.20 7.70 0.93
C THR A 267 -2.94 7.74 0.07
N THR A 268 -3.05 8.37 -1.09
CA THR A 268 -1.93 8.66 -1.99
C THR A 268 -2.04 10.10 -2.48
N PHE A 269 -0.91 10.69 -2.87
CA PHE A 269 -0.95 11.96 -3.59
C PHE A 269 -1.59 11.78 -4.97
N LEU A 270 -2.46 12.72 -5.35
CA LEU A 270 -3.05 12.76 -6.69
C LEU A 270 -1.97 12.87 -7.77
N ILE A 271 -0.91 13.62 -7.49
CA ILE A 271 0.25 13.83 -8.36
C ILE A 271 1.47 13.20 -7.67
N LYS A 272 2.25 12.39 -8.41
CA LYS A 272 3.48 11.77 -7.90
C LYS A 272 4.41 12.83 -7.28
N ASN A 273 5.06 12.50 -6.17
CA ASN A 273 5.69 13.48 -5.28
C ASN A 273 7.21 13.26 -5.18
N PHE A 274 7.99 14.35 -5.35
CA PHE A 274 9.44 14.46 -5.09
C PHE A 274 9.72 15.76 -4.34
N ARG A 275 9.21 15.89 -3.11
CA ARG A 275 9.26 17.14 -2.36
C ARG A 275 9.79 16.95 -0.95
N GLN A 276 10.30 18.02 -0.35
CA GLN A 276 10.80 18.08 1.02
C GLN A 276 10.09 19.15 1.85
N GLY A 277 10.22 19.07 3.17
CA GLY A 277 9.54 19.94 4.13
C GLY A 277 8.26 19.29 4.67
N GLN A 278 8.02 19.36 5.98
CA GLN A 278 6.87 18.70 6.59
C GLN A 278 6.22 19.53 7.69
N ASN A 279 5.00 19.99 7.40
CA ASN A 279 3.93 20.12 8.38
C ASN A 279 2.83 19.14 7.96
N VAL A 280 2.98 17.86 8.36
CA VAL A 280 1.99 16.82 8.09
C VAL A 280 0.94 16.88 9.19
N SER A 281 -0.30 17.21 8.82
CA SER A 281 -1.44 16.98 9.71
C SER A 281 -1.98 15.58 9.44
N ARG A 282 -2.37 14.88 10.50
CA ARG A 282 -2.97 13.54 10.42
C ARG A 282 -4.42 13.61 10.91
N ASN A 283 -5.33 12.99 10.17
CA ASN A 283 -6.70 12.74 10.57
C ASN A 283 -6.83 11.26 10.90
N GLU A 284 -7.50 10.96 12.00
CA GLU A 284 -7.73 9.61 12.46
C GLU A 284 -8.38 8.71 11.38
N ASN A 285 -9.29 9.23 10.57
CA ASN A 285 -10.03 8.39 9.61
C ASN A 285 -9.34 8.22 8.26
N THR A 286 -8.49 9.17 7.85
CA THR A 286 -7.88 9.19 6.51
C THR A 286 -6.35 9.05 6.51
N GLY A 287 -5.72 8.94 7.68
CA GLY A 287 -4.26 8.98 7.80
C GLY A 287 -3.75 10.40 7.61
N VAL A 288 -2.72 10.60 6.79
CA VAL A 288 -2.27 11.94 6.41
C VAL A 288 -3.45 12.73 5.81
N SER A 289 -3.76 13.90 6.39
CA SER A 289 -4.96 14.68 6.07
C SER A 289 -4.68 15.98 5.35
N SER A 290 -3.52 16.59 5.60
CA SER A 290 -3.05 17.74 4.84
C SER A 290 -1.54 17.86 4.96
N ILE A 291 -0.94 18.45 3.94
CA ILE A 291 0.48 18.81 3.92
C ILE A 291 0.56 20.24 3.40
N THR A 292 1.04 21.15 4.24
CA THR A 292 0.90 22.60 4.03
C THR A 292 2.18 23.32 3.62
N ALA A 293 3.32 22.62 3.57
CA ALA A 293 4.60 23.17 3.14
C ALA A 293 5.44 22.08 2.46
N LEU A 294 5.33 21.94 1.14
CA LEU A 294 6.17 21.04 0.35
C LEU A 294 6.96 21.86 -0.66
N THR A 295 8.27 21.72 -0.66
CA THR A 295 9.15 22.31 -1.66
C THR A 295 9.59 21.24 -2.65
N ASN A 296 9.38 21.47 -3.94
CA ASN A 296 9.89 20.59 -4.99
C ASN A 296 11.40 20.42 -4.87
N LEU A 297 11.86 19.17 -4.90
CA LEU A 297 13.28 18.86 -5.02
C LEU A 297 13.72 19.04 -6.47
N ASN A 298 14.90 19.61 -6.69
CA ASN A 298 15.60 19.45 -7.96
C ASN A 298 16.18 18.03 -8.07
N TYR A 299 16.63 17.64 -9.26
CA TYR A 299 17.15 16.30 -9.50
C TYR A 299 18.31 15.98 -8.55
N GLY A 300 19.26 16.90 -8.35
CA GLY A 300 20.41 16.64 -7.49
C GLY A 300 20.05 16.34 -6.04
N ALA A 301 19.07 17.05 -5.48
CA ALA A 301 18.60 16.83 -4.13
C ALA A 301 17.78 15.53 -4.01
N ALA A 302 16.90 15.23 -4.96
CA ALA A 302 16.18 13.95 -5.02
C ALA A 302 17.15 12.78 -5.18
N ASN A 303 18.10 12.89 -6.11
CA ASN A 303 19.11 11.88 -6.40
C ASN A 303 20.02 11.61 -5.20
N THR A 304 20.36 12.63 -4.40
CA THR A 304 21.15 12.44 -3.17
C THR A 304 20.41 11.59 -2.12
N GLY A 305 19.08 11.69 -2.04
CA GLY A 305 18.29 10.87 -1.11
C GLY A 305 17.95 9.46 -1.62
N ILE A 306 18.05 9.25 -2.93
CA ILE A 306 17.71 7.98 -3.60
C ILE A 306 18.96 7.15 -3.90
N GLN A 307 20.02 7.79 -4.42
CA GLN A 307 21.31 7.16 -4.66
C GLN A 307 22.23 7.47 -3.48
N ASP A 308 22.42 6.47 -2.62
CA ASP A 308 23.40 6.53 -1.55
C ASP A 308 24.82 6.74 -2.14
N LYS A 309 25.54 7.73 -1.63
CA LYS A 309 26.87 8.12 -2.12
C LYS A 309 27.99 7.16 -1.70
N GLU A 310 27.72 6.25 -0.77
CA GLU A 310 28.73 5.38 -0.16
C GLU A 310 28.92 4.03 -0.88
N THR A 311 28.19 3.78 -1.98
CA THR A 311 28.29 2.53 -2.75
C THR A 311 28.60 2.82 -4.22
N ASP A 312 29.37 1.95 -4.91
CA ASP A 312 29.61 1.97 -6.38
C ASP A 312 28.32 1.67 -7.20
N PHE A 313 27.18 2.05 -6.64
CA PHE A 313 25.84 1.71 -7.07
C PHE A 313 25.29 2.81 -7.97
N SER A 314 24.66 2.40 -9.09
CA SER A 314 23.95 3.31 -9.98
C SER A 314 22.57 2.73 -10.28
N TRP A 315 21.54 3.53 -10.03
CA TRP A 315 20.15 3.20 -10.35
C TRP A 315 19.55 4.23 -11.31
N ASP A 316 19.05 3.76 -12.44
CA ASP A 316 18.32 4.56 -13.42
C ASP A 316 16.87 4.81 -12.96
N TRP A 317 16.69 5.36 -11.76
CA TRP A 317 15.37 5.65 -11.19
C TRP A 317 14.62 6.75 -11.93
N ASN A 318 15.32 7.58 -12.71
CA ASN A 318 14.74 8.62 -13.54
C ASN A 318 15.18 8.42 -15.00
N LEU A 319 14.23 8.34 -15.92
CA LEU A 319 14.52 8.18 -17.34
C LEU A 319 13.89 9.32 -18.15
N PRO A 320 14.64 10.41 -18.43
CA PRO A 320 14.12 11.58 -19.13
C PRO A 320 13.52 11.26 -20.51
N ASN A 321 14.22 10.44 -21.30
CA ASN A 321 13.80 10.04 -22.65
C ASN A 321 12.53 9.17 -22.66
N HIS A 322 12.14 8.69 -21.48
CA HIS A 322 11.01 7.81 -21.25
C HIS A 322 9.86 8.52 -20.51
N PHE A 323 10.08 9.79 -20.11
CA PHE A 323 9.09 10.60 -19.41
C PHE A 323 8.61 9.93 -18.13
N ARG A 324 9.51 9.23 -17.42
CA ARG A 324 9.18 8.35 -16.29
C ARG A 324 10.20 8.43 -15.18
N SER A 325 9.69 8.28 -13.96
CA SER A 325 10.46 7.93 -12.77
C SER A 325 9.94 6.65 -12.12
N PHE A 326 10.85 5.83 -11.60
CA PHE A 326 10.60 4.54 -10.96
C PHE A 326 10.61 4.63 -9.42
N TRP A 327 10.58 5.84 -8.86
CA TRP A 327 10.43 6.07 -7.43
C TRP A 327 9.48 7.24 -7.16
N ALA A 328 9.07 7.41 -5.90
CA ALA A 328 8.19 8.49 -5.46
C ALA A 328 8.18 8.57 -3.92
N CYS A 329 7.72 9.69 -3.37
CA CYS A 329 7.42 9.82 -1.94
C CYS A 329 5.91 9.61 -1.68
N SER A 330 5.53 8.49 -1.05
CA SER A 330 4.15 8.30 -0.55
C SER A 330 3.86 9.17 0.69
N PRO A 331 2.60 9.31 1.14
CA PRO A 331 2.29 10.11 2.32
C PRO A 331 3.02 9.67 3.61
N THR A 332 3.27 8.37 3.79
CA THR A 332 4.03 7.82 4.93
C THR A 332 5.54 7.72 4.70
N TYR A 333 6.04 8.21 3.56
CA TYR A 333 7.46 8.12 3.17
C TYR A 333 8.42 8.71 4.21
N PHE A 334 8.02 9.81 4.83
CA PHE A 334 8.84 10.59 5.74
C PHE A 334 8.66 10.15 7.21
N THR A 335 9.59 10.57 8.06
CA THR A 335 9.59 10.26 9.50
C THR A 335 8.29 10.70 10.21
N GLY A 336 7.92 9.99 11.27
CA GLY A 336 6.76 10.31 12.10
C GLY A 336 5.47 9.57 11.74
N GLY A 337 5.54 8.58 10.85
CA GLY A 337 4.48 7.60 10.66
C GLY A 337 4.26 6.74 11.91
N LYS A 338 3.02 6.29 12.14
CA LYS A 338 2.64 5.44 13.27
C LYS A 338 2.35 4.02 12.79
N TYR A 339 3.06 3.07 13.39
CA TYR A 339 2.98 1.64 13.10
C TYR A 339 2.75 0.85 14.41
N PRO A 340 1.73 -0.03 14.49
CA PRO A 340 1.44 -0.78 15.70
C PRO A 340 2.52 -1.84 15.96
N ALA A 341 2.79 -2.15 17.22
CA ALA A 341 3.69 -3.25 17.59
C ALA A 341 2.93 -4.59 17.68
N THR A 342 1.63 -4.53 18.02
CA THR A 342 0.77 -5.71 18.22
C THR A 342 -0.64 -5.49 17.68
N ALA A 343 -1.39 -6.58 17.50
CA ALA A 343 -2.80 -6.52 17.14
C ALA A 343 -3.63 -5.70 18.15
N SER A 344 -3.34 -5.84 19.44
CA SER A 344 -3.99 -5.10 20.54
C SER A 344 -3.76 -3.59 20.49
N ASP A 345 -2.64 -3.15 19.90
CA ASP A 345 -2.38 -1.72 19.68
C ASP A 345 -3.28 -1.14 18.59
N TYR A 346 -3.61 -1.95 17.57
CA TYR A 346 -4.38 -1.53 16.40
C TYR A 346 -5.90 -1.74 16.57
N LYS A 347 -6.31 -2.83 17.22
CA LYS A 347 -7.73 -3.17 17.41
C LYS A 347 -8.44 -2.08 18.23
N GLY A 348 -9.52 -1.54 17.69
CA GLY A 348 -10.24 -0.40 18.28
C GLY A 348 -9.57 0.97 18.11
N ASN A 349 -8.34 1.02 17.58
CA ASN A 349 -7.54 2.23 17.40
C ASN A 349 -6.96 2.36 15.97
N SER A 350 -7.52 1.65 15.00
CA SER A 350 -6.99 1.56 13.62
C SER A 350 -6.89 2.93 12.93
N SER A 351 -7.70 3.89 13.36
CA SER A 351 -7.67 5.28 12.94
C SER A 351 -6.35 5.99 13.32
N SER A 352 -5.71 5.58 14.42
CA SER A 352 -4.48 6.19 14.91
C SER A 352 -3.20 5.81 14.15
N TYR A 353 -3.29 4.85 13.22
CA TYR A 353 -2.16 4.33 12.44
C TYR A 353 -2.28 4.73 10.97
N ASP A 354 -1.15 4.84 10.28
CA ASP A 354 -1.17 5.39 8.92
C ASP A 354 -1.44 4.34 7.84
N LEU A 355 -1.15 3.07 8.14
CA LEU A 355 -1.39 1.94 7.25
C LEU A 355 -2.60 1.12 7.70
N VAL A 356 -3.20 0.41 6.74
CA VAL A 356 -4.26 -0.55 6.96
C VAL A 356 -3.65 -1.94 7.13
N TYR A 357 -3.96 -2.55 8.27
CA TYR A 357 -3.57 -3.92 8.59
C TYR A 357 -4.79 -4.83 8.47
N ARG A 358 -4.61 -5.95 7.76
CA ARG A 358 -5.64 -6.93 7.43
C ARG A 358 -5.54 -8.16 8.32
N SER A 359 -6.65 -8.83 8.57
CA SER A 359 -6.70 -10.08 9.33
C SER A 359 -6.48 -11.31 8.45
N TYR A 360 -6.45 -12.51 9.05
CA TYR A 360 -6.47 -13.76 8.30
C TYR A 360 -7.79 -13.90 7.53
N ASP A 361 -8.93 -13.59 8.17
CA ASP A 361 -10.27 -13.67 7.55
C ASP A 361 -10.49 -12.66 6.42
N ASP A 362 -9.77 -11.53 6.44
CA ASP A 362 -9.73 -10.61 5.30
C ASP A 362 -9.19 -11.30 4.03
N PHE A 363 -8.28 -12.28 4.18
CA PHE A 363 -7.64 -13.01 3.08
C PHE A 363 -8.27 -14.39 2.81
N TRP A 364 -8.67 -15.10 3.86
CA TRP A 364 -9.33 -16.40 3.80
C TRP A 364 -10.44 -16.46 4.86
N ASN A 365 -11.67 -16.26 4.43
CA ASN A 365 -12.82 -16.11 5.32
C ASN A 365 -13.26 -17.46 5.91
N THR A 366 -12.97 -17.64 7.19
CA THR A 366 -13.33 -18.84 7.97
C THR A 366 -14.77 -18.80 8.51
N THR A 367 -15.46 -17.66 8.43
CA THR A 367 -16.83 -17.49 8.93
C THR A 367 -17.91 -18.04 7.98
N VAL A 368 -17.55 -18.38 6.74
CA VAL A 368 -18.43 -18.99 5.73
C VAL A 368 -18.16 -20.47 5.58
N THR A 369 -19.15 -21.25 5.16
CA THR A 369 -19.03 -22.71 4.99
C THR A 369 -19.47 -23.13 3.57
N PRO A 370 -18.58 -23.72 2.75
CA PRO A 370 -17.14 -23.90 3.01
C PRO A 370 -16.41 -22.56 3.09
N ALA A 371 -15.29 -22.54 3.81
CA ALA A 371 -14.40 -21.37 3.86
C ALA A 371 -13.94 -21.01 2.44
N ALA A 372 -13.70 -19.71 2.21
CA ALA A 372 -13.42 -19.19 0.87
C ALA A 372 -12.46 -18.00 0.93
N VAL A 373 -11.96 -17.60 -0.23
CA VAL A 373 -11.14 -16.38 -0.36
C VAL A 373 -11.89 -15.19 0.25
N GLY A 374 -11.22 -14.48 1.15
CA GLY A 374 -11.75 -13.32 1.86
C GLY A 374 -11.88 -12.09 0.97
N LYS A 375 -12.52 -11.04 1.50
CA LYS A 375 -12.82 -9.81 0.76
C LYS A 375 -11.58 -9.13 0.15
N TRP A 376 -10.46 -9.22 0.85
CA TRP A 376 -9.18 -8.62 0.47
C TRP A 376 -8.13 -9.66 0.08
N GLY A 377 -8.55 -10.93 -0.03
CA GLY A 377 -7.72 -12.04 -0.45
C GLY A 377 -7.86 -12.34 -1.94
N GLN A 378 -6.96 -13.18 -2.42
CA GLN A 378 -6.95 -13.68 -3.78
C GLN A 378 -6.36 -15.10 -3.83
N SER A 379 -6.85 -15.90 -4.76
CA SER A 379 -6.29 -17.20 -5.11
C SER A 379 -4.97 -17.06 -5.88
N PHE A 380 -4.13 -18.09 -5.90
CA PHE A 380 -2.91 -18.09 -6.71
C PHE A 380 -3.24 -18.32 -8.19
N GLY A 381 -2.58 -17.58 -9.09
CA GLY A 381 -2.75 -17.81 -10.53
C GLY A 381 -2.31 -16.67 -11.42
N ASP A 382 -2.26 -16.95 -12.73
CA ASP A 382 -1.76 -16.04 -13.76
C ASP A 382 -2.70 -14.87 -14.04
N ASP A 383 -3.99 -15.09 -13.89
CA ASP A 383 -5.05 -14.09 -14.08
C ASP A 383 -5.47 -13.44 -12.76
N LYS A 384 -4.75 -13.71 -11.67
CA LYS A 384 -5.10 -13.29 -10.31
C LYS A 384 -4.22 -12.16 -9.84
N CYS A 385 -4.85 -11.01 -9.59
CA CYS A 385 -4.17 -9.84 -9.08
C CYS A 385 -4.99 -9.14 -8.00
N LEU A 386 -4.28 -8.36 -7.20
CA LEU A 386 -4.81 -7.32 -6.32
C LEU A 386 -4.14 -6.01 -6.68
N TYR A 387 -4.69 -4.93 -6.15
CA TYR A 387 -4.18 -3.58 -6.37
C TYR A 387 -4.03 -2.88 -5.04
N THR A 388 -3.09 -1.96 -4.96
CA THR A 388 -2.79 -1.22 -3.74
C THR A 388 -2.36 0.21 -4.07
N LEU A 389 -2.43 1.10 -3.09
CA LEU A 389 -1.82 2.42 -3.17
C LEU A 389 -0.29 2.31 -3.13
N GLU A 390 0.37 3.31 -3.69
CA GLU A 390 1.81 3.53 -3.56
C GLU A 390 2.20 3.67 -2.09
N ASN A 391 3.14 2.84 -1.64
CA ASN A 391 3.76 2.88 -0.32
C ASN A 391 5.27 2.77 -0.51
N THR A 392 5.95 3.88 -0.31
CA THR A 392 7.41 3.99 -0.38
C THR A 392 7.90 4.52 0.97
N CYS A 393 9.14 4.22 1.31
CA CYS A 393 9.73 4.67 2.57
C CYS A 393 11.14 5.18 2.37
N TRP A 394 11.52 6.16 3.19
CA TRP A 394 12.91 6.56 3.38
C TRP A 394 13.63 5.51 4.26
N ASP A 395 14.90 5.24 4.00
CA ASP A 395 15.80 4.36 4.77
C ASP A 395 15.70 4.51 6.30
N GLU A 396 15.59 5.72 6.85
CA GLU A 396 15.47 5.93 8.30
C GLU A 396 14.15 5.36 8.85
N VAL A 397 13.05 5.46 8.10
CA VAL A 397 11.78 4.81 8.47
C VAL A 397 11.96 3.30 8.47
N LEU A 398 12.61 2.76 7.45
CA LEU A 398 12.85 1.33 7.33
C LEU A 398 13.78 0.79 8.42
N THR A 399 14.83 1.53 8.76
CA THR A 399 15.77 1.20 9.84
C THR A 399 15.06 1.12 11.20
N ASN A 400 14.14 2.06 11.47
CA ASN A 400 13.46 2.15 12.75
C ASN A 400 12.19 1.28 12.87
N GLN A 401 11.48 1.07 11.76
CA GLN A 401 10.18 0.41 11.75
C GLN A 401 10.21 -1.00 11.14
N ALA A 402 11.28 -1.31 10.41
CA ALA A 402 11.44 -2.53 9.62
C ALA A 402 10.22 -2.76 8.72
N GLN A 403 9.88 -4.03 8.49
CA GLN A 403 8.74 -4.44 7.66
C GLN A 403 7.36 -3.93 8.10
N ARG A 404 7.21 -3.32 9.29
CA ARG A 404 5.93 -2.71 9.70
C ARG A 404 5.55 -1.50 8.84
N ALA A 405 6.53 -0.84 8.23
CA ALA A 405 6.29 0.28 7.33
C ALA A 405 6.14 -0.12 5.85
N LEU A 406 6.33 -1.41 5.54
CA LEU A 406 6.37 -1.91 4.16
C LEU A 406 5.10 -2.67 3.80
N SER A 407 4.46 -2.26 2.71
CA SER A 407 3.49 -3.08 1.98
C SER A 407 4.09 -4.43 1.64
N SER A 408 3.38 -5.49 2.02
CA SER A 408 3.87 -6.87 1.92
C SER A 408 2.78 -7.78 1.36
N VAL A 409 3.19 -8.80 0.60
CA VAL A 409 2.33 -9.93 0.30
C VAL A 409 2.28 -10.85 1.52
N VAL A 410 1.08 -11.14 1.99
CA VAL A 410 0.85 -12.12 3.05
C VAL A 410 0.24 -13.37 2.44
N VAL A 411 0.93 -14.50 2.58
CA VAL A 411 0.43 -15.82 2.18
C VAL A 411 -0.19 -16.48 3.42
N VAL A 412 -1.48 -16.77 3.37
CA VAL A 412 -2.22 -17.44 4.44
C VAL A 412 -2.47 -18.90 4.09
N GLY A 413 -2.45 -19.77 5.10
CA GLY A 413 -2.68 -21.19 4.91
C GLY A 413 -2.88 -21.93 6.22
N GLN A 414 -2.82 -23.26 6.15
CA GLN A 414 -2.96 -24.15 7.29
C GLN A 414 -1.87 -25.21 7.31
N TYR A 415 -1.39 -25.55 8.49
CA TYR A 415 -0.50 -26.68 8.73
C TYR A 415 -1.26 -27.96 9.02
N TYR A 416 -0.80 -29.04 8.40
CA TYR A 416 -1.11 -30.40 8.80
C TYR A 416 0.06 -30.94 9.61
N VAL A 417 -0.23 -31.48 10.79
CA VAL A 417 0.77 -32.10 11.66
C VAL A 417 0.92 -33.56 11.25
N LEU A 418 2.12 -33.93 10.85
CA LEU A 418 2.48 -35.25 10.38
C LEU A 418 3.53 -35.88 11.29
N SER A 419 3.50 -37.19 11.41
CA SER A 419 4.49 -38.01 12.11
C SER A 419 5.83 -38.07 11.38
N ASN A 420 5.84 -37.92 10.05
CA ASN A 420 7.04 -37.91 9.21
C ASN A 420 6.73 -37.34 7.81
N GLU A 421 7.76 -37.11 7.00
CA GLU A 421 7.63 -36.49 5.66
C GLU A 421 6.88 -37.37 4.63
N SER A 422 6.78 -38.68 4.85
CA SER A 422 6.11 -39.61 3.93
C SER A 422 4.61 -39.74 4.21
N GLU A 423 4.11 -39.18 5.31
CA GLU A 423 2.70 -39.27 5.67
C GLU A 423 1.84 -38.37 4.78
N SER A 424 0.72 -38.90 4.28
CA SER A 424 -0.23 -38.14 3.47
C SER A 424 -1.13 -37.24 4.33
N ILE A 425 -1.54 -36.10 3.77
CA ILE A 425 -2.58 -35.24 4.35
C ILE A 425 -4.01 -35.69 3.98
N GLU A 426 -4.15 -36.67 3.08
CA GLU A 426 -5.46 -37.13 2.60
C GLU A 426 -6.31 -37.67 3.77
N GLY A 427 -7.56 -37.17 3.87
CA GLY A 427 -8.49 -37.55 4.94
C GLY A 427 -8.17 -36.95 6.32
N LYS A 428 -7.12 -36.13 6.44
CA LYS A 428 -6.82 -35.37 7.67
C LYS A 428 -7.49 -34.01 7.67
N THR A 429 -7.67 -33.46 8.85
CA THR A 429 -8.08 -32.07 9.06
C THR A 429 -6.98 -31.34 9.84
N PRO A 430 -6.71 -30.06 9.56
CA PRO A 430 -5.83 -29.25 10.39
C PRO A 430 -6.34 -29.18 11.83
N GLU A 431 -5.44 -29.36 12.79
CA GLU A 431 -5.75 -29.34 14.23
C GLU A 431 -5.13 -28.12 14.90
N THR A 432 -5.67 -27.71 16.04
CA THR A 432 -5.04 -26.69 16.88
C THR A 432 -3.80 -27.27 17.57
N PHE A 433 -2.67 -26.58 17.48
CA PHE A 433 -1.45 -26.96 18.19
C PHE A 433 -0.67 -25.75 18.67
N TYR A 434 0.35 -26.01 19.48
CA TYR A 434 1.13 -24.99 20.15
C TYR A 434 2.62 -25.22 19.93
N LEU A 435 3.36 -24.14 19.69
CA LEU A 435 4.81 -24.18 19.63
C LEU A 435 5.43 -23.34 20.74
N ARG A 436 6.45 -23.89 21.39
CA ARG A 436 7.45 -23.11 22.12
C ARG A 436 8.68 -22.94 21.25
N ARG A 437 9.03 -21.70 20.91
CA ARG A 437 10.26 -21.38 20.17
C ARG A 437 11.40 -21.12 21.13
N THR A 438 12.56 -21.71 20.82
CA THR A 438 13.85 -21.41 21.44
C THR A 438 14.82 -21.02 20.33
N THR A 439 16.00 -20.50 20.67
CA THR A 439 17.02 -20.13 19.68
C THR A 439 17.35 -21.27 18.71
N ASP A 440 17.34 -22.52 19.19
CA ASP A 440 17.82 -23.67 18.41
C ASP A 440 16.70 -24.62 17.95
N LYS A 441 15.52 -24.59 18.59
CA LYS A 441 14.47 -25.60 18.39
C LYS A 441 13.06 -25.07 18.57
N ASN A 442 12.13 -25.68 17.83
CA ASN A 442 10.69 -25.55 18.02
C ASN A 442 10.15 -26.80 18.73
N TYR A 443 9.52 -26.63 19.89
CA TYR A 443 8.86 -27.72 20.62
C TYR A 443 7.37 -27.70 20.35
N TYR A 444 6.85 -28.82 19.86
CA TYR A 444 5.44 -29.06 19.60
C TYR A 444 4.72 -29.50 20.87
N TYR A 445 3.47 -29.06 20.98
CA TYR A 445 2.51 -29.56 21.95
C TYR A 445 1.12 -29.66 21.30
N SER A 446 0.46 -30.80 21.50
CA SER A 446 -0.99 -30.87 21.33
C SER A 446 -1.70 -30.04 22.41
N GLU A 447 -2.99 -29.77 22.25
CA GLU A 447 -3.78 -29.04 23.25
C GLU A 447 -3.74 -29.68 24.64
N SER A 448 -3.89 -31.02 24.71
CA SER A 448 -3.80 -31.75 25.98
C SER A 448 -2.41 -31.69 26.60
N ASP A 449 -1.35 -31.74 25.79
CA ASP A 449 0.03 -31.74 26.28
C ASP A 449 0.41 -30.38 26.83
N ILE A 450 0.06 -29.30 26.13
CA ILE A 450 0.36 -27.95 26.62
C ILE A 450 -0.45 -27.63 27.88
N GLN A 451 -1.70 -28.07 27.98
CA GLN A 451 -2.52 -27.89 29.18
C GLN A 451 -1.90 -28.63 30.37
N THR A 452 -1.48 -29.88 30.16
CA THR A 452 -0.79 -30.67 31.18
C THR A 452 0.51 -30.01 31.60
N LYS A 453 1.30 -29.52 30.64
CA LYS A 453 2.58 -28.84 30.88
C LYS A 453 2.40 -27.57 31.72
N PHE A 454 1.45 -26.72 31.34
CA PHE A 454 1.13 -25.49 32.08
C PHE A 454 0.62 -25.77 33.49
N ILE A 455 -0.33 -26.71 33.64
CA ILE A 455 -0.93 -27.04 34.94
C ILE A 455 0.11 -27.68 35.87
N THR A 456 1.01 -28.50 35.34
CA THR A 456 2.11 -29.07 36.13
C THR A 456 3.08 -27.98 36.62
N ALA A 457 3.34 -26.97 35.78
CA ALA A 457 4.18 -25.81 36.10
C ALA A 457 3.51 -24.78 37.02
N ASN A 458 2.19 -24.87 37.24
CA ASN A 458 1.47 -23.96 38.13
C ASN A 458 1.84 -24.19 39.59
N THR A 459 2.56 -23.23 40.16
CA THR A 459 2.87 -23.16 41.59
C THR A 459 2.15 -22.00 42.29
N ILE A 460 1.31 -21.25 41.58
CA ILE A 460 0.80 -19.94 42.01
C ILE A 460 -0.66 -19.97 42.43
N ILE A 461 -1.51 -20.68 41.69
CA ILE A 461 -2.95 -20.69 41.91
C ILE A 461 -3.38 -22.07 42.41
N GLY A 462 -4.14 -22.12 43.50
CA GLY A 462 -4.47 -23.34 44.21
C GLY A 462 -5.69 -23.22 45.12
N LYS A 463 -5.97 -24.25 45.92
CA LYS A 463 -6.99 -24.22 46.99
C LYS A 463 -6.34 -24.52 48.33
N LYS A 464 -7.07 -24.22 49.40
CA LYS A 464 -6.69 -24.66 50.75
C LYS A 464 -7.21 -26.07 51.00
N GLU A 465 -6.32 -26.98 51.37
CA GLU A 465 -6.65 -28.34 51.78
C GLU A 465 -6.49 -28.48 53.30
N GLY A 466 -7.45 -29.15 53.95
CA GLY A 466 -7.53 -29.26 55.41
C GLY A 466 -8.59 -28.34 56.04
N SER A 467 -8.67 -28.36 57.38
CA SER A 467 -9.69 -27.62 58.14
C SER A 467 -9.06 -26.76 59.23
N GLY A 468 -9.65 -25.58 59.51
CA GLY A 468 -9.20 -24.68 60.57
C GLY A 468 -7.79 -24.14 60.36
N ASP A 469 -7.06 -23.90 61.45
CA ASP A 469 -5.68 -23.35 61.45
C ASP A 469 -4.64 -24.27 60.78
N GLY A 470 -5.02 -25.51 60.43
CA GLY A 470 -4.16 -26.48 59.74
C GLY A 470 -4.29 -26.50 58.21
N ALA A 471 -5.17 -25.68 57.63
CA ALA A 471 -5.40 -25.66 56.18
C ALA A 471 -4.16 -25.12 55.43
N ARG A 472 -3.70 -25.85 54.42
CA ARG A 472 -2.50 -25.51 53.63
C ARG A 472 -2.87 -25.16 52.20
N PHE A 473 -2.23 -24.13 51.66
CA PHE A 473 -2.33 -23.84 50.24
C PHE A 473 -1.64 -24.93 49.42
N VAL A 474 -2.39 -25.48 48.45
CA VAL A 474 -1.91 -26.49 47.51
C VAL A 474 -2.16 -25.96 46.10
N PRO A 475 -1.10 -25.65 45.32
CA PRO A 475 -1.24 -25.28 43.91
C PRO A 475 -1.98 -26.36 43.12
N SER A 476 -2.86 -25.93 42.21
CA SER A 476 -3.60 -26.84 41.35
C SER A 476 -2.69 -27.44 40.29
N GLN A 477 -2.44 -28.75 40.41
CA GLN A 477 -1.83 -29.57 39.36
C GLN A 477 -2.82 -30.56 38.74
N LYS A 478 -4.12 -30.45 39.07
CA LYS A 478 -5.15 -31.44 38.70
C LYS A 478 -6.46 -30.85 38.17
N TRP A 479 -6.82 -29.62 38.52
CA TRP A 479 -8.09 -29.01 38.10
C TRP A 479 -7.99 -28.37 36.71
N THR A 480 -7.61 -29.17 35.70
CA THR A 480 -7.34 -28.69 34.34
C THR A 480 -8.52 -27.94 33.72
N THR A 481 -9.75 -28.33 34.03
CA THR A 481 -11.00 -27.74 33.51
C THR A 481 -11.30 -26.35 34.03
N ASP A 482 -10.74 -25.99 35.20
CA ASP A 482 -11.00 -24.70 35.86
C ASP A 482 -10.10 -23.58 35.29
N PHE A 483 -9.10 -23.98 34.51
CA PHE A 483 -8.18 -23.11 33.78
C PHE A 483 -8.48 -23.15 32.28
N GLU A 484 -7.98 -22.14 31.58
CA GLU A 484 -8.00 -22.04 30.13
C GLU A 484 -6.62 -21.63 29.60
N ILE A 485 -6.34 -22.00 28.35
CA ILE A 485 -5.21 -21.49 27.59
C ILE A 485 -5.75 -20.37 26.71
N ASN A 486 -5.32 -19.14 26.96
CA ASN A 486 -5.89 -17.98 26.29
C ASN A 486 -4.86 -16.84 26.18
N HIS A 487 -5.16 -15.86 25.34
CA HIS A 487 -4.32 -14.67 25.14
C HIS A 487 -4.36 -13.77 26.38
N PRO A 488 -3.22 -13.40 26.98
CA PRO A 488 -3.21 -12.55 28.16
C PRO A 488 -3.41 -11.07 27.78
N GLY A 489 -4.43 -10.43 28.35
CA GLY A 489 -4.63 -8.99 28.22
C GLY A 489 -3.70 -8.15 29.11
N LYS A 490 -3.78 -6.82 28.98
CA LYS A 490 -2.94 -5.86 29.74
C LYS A 490 -3.12 -5.95 31.25
N GLU A 491 -4.30 -6.38 31.69
CA GLU A 491 -4.59 -6.65 33.10
C GLU A 491 -3.77 -7.80 33.68
N VAL A 492 -3.21 -8.68 32.81
CA VAL A 492 -2.32 -9.79 33.17
C VAL A 492 -0.86 -9.44 32.89
N THR A 493 -0.57 -8.83 31.74
CA THR A 493 0.79 -8.51 31.29
C THR A 493 1.33 -7.16 31.76
N GLY A 494 0.49 -6.32 32.37
CA GLY A 494 0.83 -4.96 32.77
C GLY A 494 0.90 -3.99 31.58
N THR A 495 2.05 -3.34 31.39
CA THR A 495 2.26 -2.37 30.30
C THR A 495 2.59 -3.02 28.96
N TYR A 496 2.95 -4.31 28.98
CA TYR A 496 3.33 -5.06 27.79
C TYR A 496 2.10 -5.50 26.99
N ASN A 497 2.05 -5.17 25.70
CA ASN A 497 1.09 -5.79 24.79
C ASN A 497 1.67 -7.11 24.28
N ALA A 498 1.06 -8.23 24.65
CA ALA A 498 1.43 -9.51 24.08
C ALA A 498 1.00 -9.57 22.61
N PRO A 499 1.81 -10.13 21.71
CA PRO A 499 1.36 -10.49 20.37
C PRO A 499 0.15 -11.43 20.42
N SER A 500 -0.84 -11.24 19.52
CA SER A 500 -2.10 -12.03 19.54
C SER A 500 -1.89 -13.54 19.46
N ARG A 501 -0.80 -14.00 18.84
CA ARG A 501 -0.43 -15.42 18.74
C ARG A 501 -0.03 -16.06 20.08
N TYR A 502 0.35 -15.25 21.07
CA TYR A 502 0.83 -15.74 22.36
C TYR A 502 -0.33 -16.06 23.30
N VAL A 503 -0.19 -17.21 23.96
CA VAL A 503 -1.13 -17.70 24.96
C VAL A 503 -0.42 -18.13 26.24
N THR A 504 -1.19 -18.14 27.33
CA THR A 504 -0.75 -18.61 28.64
C THR A 504 -1.90 -19.34 29.33
N LEU A 505 -1.58 -20.06 30.41
CA LEU A 505 -2.59 -20.57 31.33
C LEU A 505 -3.19 -19.43 32.17
N MET A 506 -4.51 -19.42 32.31
CA MET A 506 -5.25 -18.51 33.19
C MET A 506 -6.36 -19.26 33.93
N LEU A 507 -6.65 -18.86 35.16
CA LEU A 507 -7.86 -19.30 35.86
C LEU A 507 -9.08 -18.60 35.23
N LYS A 508 -10.14 -19.35 34.96
CA LYS A 508 -11.36 -18.82 34.33
C LYS A 508 -12.12 -17.87 35.26
N ALA A 509 -12.77 -16.86 34.68
CA ALA A 509 -13.56 -15.87 35.43
C ALA A 509 -14.71 -16.47 36.26
N GLU A 510 -15.31 -17.57 35.79
CA GLU A 510 -16.37 -18.30 36.50
C GLU A 510 -15.91 -18.94 37.84
N GLN A 511 -14.60 -19.01 38.07
CA GLN A 511 -14.00 -19.56 39.29
C GLN A 511 -13.83 -18.54 40.41
N ILE A 512 -14.19 -17.27 40.17
CA ILE A 512 -14.24 -16.23 41.20
C ILE A 512 -15.19 -16.67 42.32
N GLY A 513 -14.70 -16.64 43.57
CA GLY A 513 -15.45 -17.04 44.76
C GLY A 513 -15.67 -18.56 44.91
N LYS A 514 -14.97 -19.39 44.12
CA LYS A 514 -15.04 -20.87 44.20
C LYS A 514 -13.95 -21.49 45.10
N GLY A 515 -13.45 -20.71 46.06
CA GLY A 515 -12.45 -21.16 47.03
C GLY A 515 -11.02 -21.24 46.49
N TYR A 516 -10.72 -20.55 45.39
CA TYR A 516 -9.39 -20.43 44.82
C TYR A 516 -8.58 -19.33 45.52
N TRP A 517 -7.28 -19.57 45.65
CA TRP A 517 -6.30 -18.68 46.27
C TRP A 517 -5.09 -18.54 45.35
N TYR A 518 -4.34 -17.46 45.52
CA TYR A 518 -3.01 -17.32 44.92
C TYR A 518 -1.99 -16.79 45.93
N GLN A 519 -0.71 -17.10 45.70
CA GLN A 519 0.38 -16.50 46.46
C GLN A 519 0.88 -15.23 45.76
N ASN A 520 0.85 -14.09 46.46
CA ASN A 520 1.40 -12.85 45.96
C ASN A 520 2.95 -12.85 46.00
N GLU A 521 3.57 -11.75 45.59
CA GLU A 521 5.04 -11.64 45.52
C GLU A 521 5.75 -11.81 46.87
N ASN A 522 5.06 -11.51 47.97
CA ASN A 522 5.56 -11.67 49.34
C ASN A 522 5.22 -13.05 49.94
N GLY A 523 4.66 -13.97 49.15
CA GLY A 523 4.21 -15.29 49.61
C GLY A 523 2.93 -15.28 50.44
N GLN A 524 2.20 -14.15 50.48
CA GLN A 524 0.92 -14.09 51.17
C GLN A 524 -0.17 -14.71 50.30
N GLU A 525 -1.00 -15.55 50.93
CA GLU A 525 -2.12 -16.21 50.28
C GLU A 525 -3.34 -15.27 50.25
N ILE A 526 -3.86 -15.00 49.04
CA ILE A 526 -5.01 -14.13 48.83
C ILE A 526 -6.11 -14.92 48.12
N GLU A 527 -7.33 -14.85 48.63
CA GLU A 527 -8.50 -15.49 48.02
C GLU A 527 -8.95 -14.73 46.77
N ILE A 528 -9.28 -15.48 45.72
CA ILE A 528 -9.78 -14.97 44.45
C ILE A 528 -11.30 -14.81 44.54
N THR A 529 -11.74 -13.62 44.96
CA THR A 529 -13.16 -13.29 45.22
C THR A 529 -13.69 -12.17 44.33
N SER A 530 -12.83 -11.60 43.47
CA SER A 530 -13.18 -10.49 42.58
C SER A 530 -12.35 -10.53 41.29
N GLN A 531 -12.76 -9.78 40.27
CA GLN A 531 -11.99 -9.65 39.03
C GLN A 531 -10.59 -9.09 39.27
N ALA A 532 -10.43 -8.15 40.22
CA ALA A 532 -9.12 -7.57 40.54
C ALA A 532 -8.16 -8.63 41.13
N THR A 533 -8.67 -9.48 42.03
CA THR A 533 -7.87 -10.57 42.62
C THR A 533 -7.58 -11.68 41.60
N LEU A 534 -8.49 -11.94 40.66
CA LEU A 534 -8.26 -12.86 39.53
C LEU A 534 -7.17 -12.34 38.58
N ASN A 535 -7.24 -11.07 38.19
CA ASN A 535 -6.24 -10.45 37.31
C ASN A 535 -4.85 -10.49 37.96
N ALA A 536 -4.76 -10.16 39.26
CA ALA A 536 -3.51 -10.27 40.02
C ALA A 536 -2.97 -11.71 40.10
N ALA A 537 -3.85 -12.69 40.32
CA ALA A 537 -3.49 -14.10 40.32
C ALA A 537 -2.96 -14.56 38.96
N ASN A 538 -3.68 -14.23 37.87
CA ASN A 538 -3.29 -14.58 36.51
C ASN A 538 -2.02 -13.84 36.08
N ALA A 539 -1.81 -12.59 36.48
CA ALA A 539 -0.54 -11.86 36.25
C ALA A 539 0.64 -12.56 36.93
N ARG A 540 0.47 -12.99 38.18
CA ARG A 540 1.52 -13.73 38.91
C ARG A 540 1.80 -15.09 38.28
N LEU A 541 0.75 -15.81 37.85
CA LEU A 541 0.87 -17.08 37.14
C LEU A 541 1.61 -16.89 35.82
N TYR A 542 1.23 -15.91 35.00
CA TYR A 542 1.88 -15.57 33.74
C TYR A 542 3.39 -15.33 33.91
N ASN A 543 3.77 -14.47 34.86
CA ASN A 543 5.18 -14.18 35.12
C ASN A 543 5.96 -15.41 35.60
N THR A 544 5.31 -16.28 36.39
CA THR A 544 5.93 -17.52 36.90
C THR A 544 6.11 -18.55 35.79
N LEU A 545 5.14 -18.69 34.89
CA LEU A 545 5.25 -19.57 33.73
C LEU A 545 6.31 -19.06 32.74
N ALA A 546 6.37 -17.75 32.51
CA ALA A 546 7.40 -17.13 31.70
C ALA A 546 8.81 -17.43 32.24
N ALA A 547 9.00 -17.38 33.56
CA ALA A 547 10.26 -17.73 34.22
C ALA A 547 10.61 -19.24 34.17
N GLN A 548 9.66 -20.10 33.81
CA GLN A 548 9.83 -21.55 33.64
C GLN A 548 9.93 -21.98 32.17
N ASP A 549 10.36 -21.08 31.28
CA ASP A 549 10.43 -21.31 29.83
C ASP A 549 9.08 -21.72 29.21
N LEU A 550 7.97 -21.21 29.75
CA LEU A 550 6.62 -21.36 29.21
C LEU A 550 6.00 -20.00 28.84
N GLY A 551 6.85 -18.98 28.64
CA GLY A 551 6.46 -17.72 28.03
C GLY A 551 6.47 -17.80 26.50
N GLY A 552 5.67 -16.98 25.84
CA GLY A 552 5.68 -16.87 24.37
C GLY A 552 5.21 -18.12 23.62
N ILE A 553 4.36 -18.96 24.23
CA ILE A 553 3.75 -20.11 23.57
C ILE A 553 2.86 -19.62 22.43
N ILE A 554 3.14 -20.08 21.21
CA ILE A 554 2.44 -19.68 19.98
C ILE A 554 1.33 -20.67 19.70
N GLN A 555 0.10 -20.18 19.58
CA GLN A 555 -1.04 -20.98 19.14
C GLN A 555 -1.21 -20.92 17.61
N PHE A 556 -1.48 -22.08 17.02
CA PHE A 556 -1.88 -22.27 15.63
C PHE A 556 -3.30 -22.84 15.62
N THR A 557 -4.32 -21.99 15.63
CA THR A 557 -5.72 -22.42 15.65
C THR A 557 -6.06 -23.13 14.34
N ASN A 558 -6.52 -24.38 14.39
CA ASN A 558 -6.77 -25.20 13.19
C ASN A 558 -5.60 -25.15 12.18
N GLY A 559 -4.37 -25.20 12.67
CA GLY A 559 -3.15 -25.08 11.90
C GLY A 559 -2.93 -23.74 11.19
N MET A 560 -3.78 -22.72 11.40
CA MET A 560 -3.72 -21.47 10.67
C MET A 560 -2.39 -20.75 10.91
N ALA A 561 -1.77 -20.32 9.82
CA ALA A 561 -0.53 -19.57 9.84
C ALA A 561 -0.42 -18.65 8.62
N TYR A 562 0.54 -17.73 8.68
CA TYR A 562 0.89 -16.90 7.55
C TYR A 562 2.41 -16.75 7.38
N PHE A 563 2.79 -16.36 6.16
CA PHE A 563 4.12 -15.90 5.81
C PHE A 563 4.04 -14.48 5.26
N ASN A 564 4.92 -13.59 5.73
CA ASN A 564 5.03 -12.23 5.22
C ASN A 564 6.16 -12.14 4.19
N VAL A 565 5.88 -11.54 3.04
CA VAL A 565 6.85 -11.29 1.97
C VAL A 565 6.84 -9.78 1.67
N PRO A 566 7.76 -9.00 2.25
CA PRO A 566 7.93 -7.60 1.89
C PRO A 566 8.16 -7.44 0.39
N ILE A 567 7.46 -6.49 -0.23
CA ILE A 567 7.60 -6.28 -1.66
C ILE A 567 8.89 -5.50 -1.93
N LYS A 568 9.86 -6.19 -2.54
CA LYS A 568 11.07 -5.55 -3.06
C LYS A 568 10.72 -4.70 -4.28
N HIS A 569 11.41 -3.58 -4.42
CA HIS A 569 11.34 -2.76 -5.62
C HIS A 569 12.62 -2.94 -6.45
N GLU A 570 12.53 -2.73 -7.76
CA GLU A 570 13.65 -2.99 -8.67
C GLU A 570 14.76 -1.97 -8.49
N ARG A 571 15.78 -2.39 -7.74
CA ARG A 571 17.04 -1.70 -7.52
C ARG A 571 18.18 -2.55 -8.12
N THR A 572 18.99 -1.97 -9.00
CA THR A 572 20.09 -2.68 -9.71
C THR A 572 21.40 -2.66 -8.91
N GLY A 573 21.62 -3.64 -8.02
CA GLY A 573 22.86 -3.74 -7.21
C GLY A 573 22.84 -4.94 -6.25
N GLU A 574 23.90 -5.16 -5.48
CA GLU A 574 23.87 -6.20 -4.43
C GLU A 574 22.75 -5.89 -3.44
N ALA A 575 21.78 -6.81 -3.35
CA ALA A 575 20.68 -6.70 -2.39
C ALA A 575 21.25 -6.67 -0.97
N SER A 576 20.60 -5.93 -0.06
CA SER A 576 20.83 -6.17 1.36
C SER A 576 20.49 -7.63 1.66
N THR A 577 21.24 -8.27 2.56
CA THR A 577 20.90 -9.63 3.00
C THR A 577 19.45 -9.64 3.50
N ASP A 578 18.63 -10.55 2.97
CA ASP A 578 17.20 -10.65 3.29
C ASP A 578 16.96 -10.61 4.81
N GLY A 579 16.13 -9.67 5.25
CA GLY A 579 15.81 -9.47 6.66
C GLY A 579 16.67 -8.43 7.39
N ASN A 580 17.74 -7.89 6.78
CA ASN A 580 18.53 -6.78 7.36
C ASN A 580 17.99 -5.41 6.93
N TYR A 581 16.80 -5.05 7.42
CA TYR A 581 16.14 -3.77 7.09
C TYR A 581 16.93 -2.53 7.55
N ALA A 582 17.82 -2.66 8.54
CA ALA A 582 18.68 -1.57 8.98
C ALA A 582 19.79 -1.23 7.98
N ALA A 583 20.11 -2.15 7.06
CA ALA A 583 21.06 -1.94 5.97
C ALA A 583 20.35 -1.78 4.61
N ALA A 584 19.02 -1.84 4.58
CA ALA A 584 18.25 -1.65 3.35
C ALA A 584 18.29 -0.19 2.95
N LEU A 585 18.59 0.09 1.68
CA LEU A 585 18.71 1.47 1.20
C LEU A 585 17.43 1.89 0.47
N THR A 586 17.24 3.21 0.33
CA THR A 586 16.08 3.78 -0.36
C THR A 586 15.88 3.16 -1.74
N GLY A 587 14.64 2.80 -2.06
CA GLY A 587 14.29 2.16 -3.34
C GLY A 587 14.40 0.64 -3.36
N GLU A 588 14.91 -0.03 -2.32
CA GLU A 588 15.01 -1.49 -2.28
C GLU A 588 13.67 -2.19 -1.95
N TYR A 589 12.85 -1.58 -1.10
CA TYR A 589 11.53 -2.08 -0.74
C TYR A 589 10.49 -0.98 -0.94
N GLY A 590 9.33 -1.35 -1.43
CA GLY A 590 8.21 -0.44 -1.63
C GLY A 590 7.38 -0.81 -2.84
N VAL A 591 6.22 -0.15 -2.91
CA VAL A 591 5.26 -0.30 -3.99
C VAL A 591 5.07 1.08 -4.62
N VAL A 592 5.41 1.22 -5.90
CA VAL A 592 5.31 2.44 -6.68
C VAL A 592 4.11 2.36 -7.61
N ARG A 593 3.36 3.46 -7.73
CA ARG A 593 2.19 3.53 -8.63
C ARG A 593 2.57 3.16 -10.07
N ASN A 594 1.61 2.63 -10.83
CA ASN A 594 1.79 2.26 -12.25
C ASN A 594 2.89 1.19 -12.51
N HIS A 595 3.19 0.38 -11.50
CA HIS A 595 4.01 -0.83 -11.59
C HIS A 595 3.18 -2.08 -11.30
N LEU A 596 3.61 -3.20 -11.87
CA LEU A 596 3.15 -4.54 -11.55
C LEU A 596 4.26 -5.28 -10.81
N TYR A 597 3.96 -5.75 -9.61
CA TYR A 597 4.81 -6.64 -8.82
C TYR A 597 4.29 -8.07 -9.02
N ALA A 598 5.01 -8.86 -9.82
CA ALA A 598 4.64 -10.24 -10.12
C ALA A 598 5.51 -11.22 -9.33
N LEU A 599 4.92 -11.84 -8.31
CA LEU A 599 5.59 -12.79 -7.42
C LEU A 599 5.26 -14.23 -7.81
N THR A 600 6.24 -15.12 -7.71
CA THR A 600 6.04 -16.57 -7.75
C THR A 600 6.60 -17.20 -6.50
N VAL A 601 5.75 -17.85 -5.71
CA VAL A 601 6.16 -18.64 -4.54
C VAL A 601 6.72 -19.98 -5.03
N THR A 602 8.01 -20.21 -4.75
CA THR A 602 8.74 -21.40 -5.20
C THR A 602 9.06 -22.37 -4.05
N GLY A 603 9.09 -21.87 -2.82
CA GLY A 603 9.41 -22.66 -1.64
C GLY A 603 9.20 -21.89 -0.34
N ILE A 604 9.22 -22.63 0.77
CA ILE A 604 9.12 -22.17 2.15
C ILE A 604 10.27 -22.81 2.92
N ASP A 605 10.99 -22.01 3.70
CA ASP A 605 12.00 -22.47 4.63
C ASP A 605 11.61 -22.02 6.05
N GLY A 606 11.51 -22.96 6.98
CA GLY A 606 11.11 -22.70 8.36
C GLY A 606 9.60 -22.73 8.58
N ILE A 607 9.18 -22.27 9.76
CA ILE A 607 7.78 -22.31 10.20
C ILE A 607 7.22 -20.89 10.28
N GLY A 608 6.14 -20.66 9.52
CA GLY A 608 5.39 -19.41 9.49
C GLY A 608 4.82 -18.99 10.87
N ILE A 609 4.12 -17.86 10.90
CA ILE A 609 3.62 -17.27 12.13
C ILE A 609 2.21 -17.78 12.40
N GLY A 610 1.98 -18.34 13.59
CA GLY A 610 0.67 -18.88 13.99
C GLY A 610 -0.41 -17.81 14.13
N ILE A 611 -1.62 -18.17 13.73
CA ILE A 611 -2.85 -17.37 13.90
C ILE A 611 -3.67 -18.00 15.03
N ARG A 612 -3.83 -17.27 16.12
CA ARG A 612 -4.72 -17.65 17.23
C ARG A 612 -6.17 -17.27 16.91
N ASP A 613 -6.37 -16.04 16.45
CA ASP A 613 -7.66 -15.44 16.18
C ASP A 613 -7.66 -14.91 14.74
N PRO A 614 -8.49 -15.47 13.85
CA PRO A 614 -8.46 -15.12 12.44
C PRO A 614 -9.02 -13.71 12.15
N GLU A 615 -9.73 -13.10 13.10
CA GLU A 615 -10.23 -11.72 13.00
C GLU A 615 -9.21 -10.67 13.45
N ASP A 616 -8.19 -11.06 14.22
CA ASP A 616 -7.17 -10.13 14.67
C ASP A 616 -6.30 -9.66 13.48
N PRO A 617 -5.94 -8.36 13.43
CA PRO A 617 -5.10 -7.81 12.39
C PRO A 617 -3.71 -8.48 12.42
N ILE A 618 -3.21 -8.85 11.25
CA ILE A 618 -1.86 -9.37 11.06
C ILE A 618 -0.88 -8.21 11.20
N ILE A 619 -0.24 -8.13 12.36
CA ILE A 619 0.90 -7.23 12.61
C ILE A 619 2.17 -8.05 12.48
N VAL A 620 2.97 -7.72 11.47
CA VAL A 620 4.21 -8.43 11.17
C VAL A 620 5.23 -8.17 12.29
N PRO A 621 5.82 -9.22 12.90
CA PRO A 621 6.75 -9.04 14.00
C PRO A 621 8.07 -8.41 13.53
N VAL A 622 8.72 -7.66 14.40
CA VAL A 622 10.06 -7.07 14.15
C VAL A 622 11.21 -7.90 14.72
N GLU A 623 10.90 -8.97 15.47
CA GLU A 623 11.91 -9.94 15.90
C GLU A 623 12.45 -10.73 14.69
N GLU A 624 13.66 -11.29 14.82
CA GLU A 624 14.32 -12.03 13.73
C GLU A 624 13.38 -13.07 13.11
N GLN A 625 13.12 -12.93 11.81
CA GLN A 625 12.35 -13.92 11.07
C GLN A 625 13.15 -15.20 10.99
N THR A 626 12.58 -16.28 11.52
CA THR A 626 13.16 -17.63 11.50
C THR A 626 12.67 -18.43 10.29
N TYR A 627 12.13 -17.75 9.30
CA TYR A 627 11.60 -18.35 8.09
C TYR A 627 11.92 -17.49 6.86
N TYR A 628 11.97 -18.14 5.71
CA TYR A 628 12.13 -17.50 4.42
C TYR A 628 11.09 -18.04 3.44
N VAL A 629 10.57 -17.17 2.57
CA VAL A 629 9.77 -17.60 1.43
C VAL A 629 10.61 -17.37 0.18
N TYR A 630 10.91 -18.46 -0.53
CA TYR A 630 11.61 -18.35 -1.79
C TYR A 630 10.65 -17.79 -2.83
N THR A 631 10.85 -16.54 -3.20
CA THR A 631 10.06 -15.87 -4.23
C THR A 631 10.92 -15.40 -5.39
N GLN A 632 10.37 -15.54 -6.60
CA GLN A 632 10.84 -14.78 -7.74
C GLN A 632 9.90 -13.58 -7.91
N LEU A 633 10.46 -12.37 -7.93
CA LEU A 633 9.71 -11.13 -8.15
C LEU A 633 10.22 -10.46 -9.43
N ASN A 634 9.29 -10.06 -10.29
CA ASN A 634 9.57 -9.17 -11.41
C ASN A 634 8.77 -7.87 -11.21
N VAL A 635 9.42 -6.72 -11.40
CA VAL A 635 8.75 -5.41 -11.34
C VAL A 635 8.58 -4.90 -12.77
N LEU A 636 7.36 -5.01 -13.28
CA LEU A 636 7.05 -4.68 -14.66
C LEU A 636 6.36 -3.32 -14.73
N ALA A 637 6.58 -2.60 -15.82
CA ALA A 637 5.76 -1.44 -16.12
C ALA A 637 4.36 -1.89 -16.55
N TRP A 638 3.33 -1.31 -15.94
CA TRP A 638 1.93 -1.66 -16.20
C TRP A 638 1.36 -0.82 -17.34
N ARG A 639 1.22 -1.42 -18.52
CA ARG A 639 0.91 -0.70 -19.76
C ARG A 639 -0.61 -0.52 -19.97
N LEU A 640 -1.00 0.55 -20.65
CA LEU A 640 -2.34 0.69 -21.27
C LEU A 640 -2.25 0.24 -22.75
N GLU A 641 -3.07 -0.72 -23.16
CA GLU A 641 -3.21 -1.22 -24.53
C GLU A 641 -4.10 -0.30 -25.38
N LYS A 642 -3.93 -0.41 -26.70
CA LYS A 642 -4.76 0.22 -27.74
C LYS A 642 -5.75 -0.80 -28.31
N ASN A 643 -7.02 -0.71 -27.96
CA ASN A 643 -8.06 -1.55 -28.56
C ASN A 643 -8.58 -0.94 -29.88
N ASN A 644 -8.34 -1.63 -31.00
CA ASN A 644 -9.04 -1.39 -32.26
C ASN A 644 -10.32 -2.24 -32.28
N VAL A 645 -11.49 -1.63 -32.06
CA VAL A 645 -12.78 -2.31 -32.28
C VAL A 645 -13.20 -2.09 -33.74
N VAL A 646 -13.10 -3.15 -34.56
CA VAL A 646 -13.82 -3.23 -35.83
C VAL A 646 -15.21 -3.79 -35.54
N LEU A 647 -16.23 -2.93 -35.58
CA LEU A 647 -17.61 -3.37 -35.64
C LEU A 647 -17.85 -3.99 -37.02
N LYS A 648 -18.15 -5.30 -37.05
CA LYS A 648 -18.70 -5.95 -38.24
C LYS A 648 -20.23 -5.94 -38.11
N ASN A 649 -20.89 -5.66 -39.24
CA ASN A 649 -22.34 -5.53 -39.40
C ASN A 649 -23.14 -6.66 -38.76
#